data_AF-X5V7J3-F1
#
_entry.id   AF-X5V7J3-F1
#
_cell.length_a   1.000
_cell.length_b   1.000
_cell.length_c   1.000
_cell.angle_alpha   90.00
_cell.angle_beta   90.00
_cell.angle_gamma   90.00
#
_symmetry.space_group_name_H-M   'P 1'
#
loop_
_entity.id
_entity.type
_entity.pdbx_description
1 polymer ?
#
loop_
_entity_poly.entity_id
_entity_poly.type
_entity_poly.pdbx_seq_one_letter_code
_entity_poly.pdbx_strand_id
1 'polypeptide(L)'
;MVSANGGSASEALAWLALRNAASECGSGSRLVDPQPLRALPAGRKWAHEIAKVIFDGLMAGSLSVPAQLAAGWARFGSATTALIIELGKIWDNPAAARRVQYQLEQMLLEADDLAAPRRLARTLGVRVDARNPTATELPEGIDQIYAHLMLDGRIEAVVQFGALGTVTSDHWIELILDVVPAERLAGGSPAPQKGAGATTSNTPAAEVSFAMAGSEPDQDSHFGKLAQLAAQAHDLVRSSAEPSEPVTPRRARVADKHDKDRTAFWNSYFATEDPWNYSSLYEQEKYERQIEILPAGPIGRALELACAEGHFTRQLAPRVGHLTATDISAIAIERARARCNNQANVEFGVLDFAADTLPGEMDLIFCSEVLYYLDDLAELRRIAKKFAEALAPGGSFISAHAFVLRDNVEKTGFDWNTFGAQAISETLAATEGLVLEQSIQTELYRIDRFRRLSPGDVATDPVIDHVPIRAPIEIGVARNIVWGGARALRRDVARNEQRRHIPVLMYHGVADEGPAALARFRLTPAAFASQMGWLRANGFHAIGSEQLEASIANRQPFVGRPVLITFDDGFQNFADHAWPILRANDLNAEVFLVTDLVGESAKWDTDIGPPTPLMGAGTVRRLAAEGAFFGSHMATHRAIDGLSSADLASELLRSRLFIERWTGRPTRAFAAPFSVTDRRLGRLARECGYRVGFGRRHGPADLHSDLIDLPRIEIRGDRSLDDFVATVEAVLG
;
A
#
# COMPACT_ATOMS: atom_id res chain seq x y z
N MET A 1 -4.10 -40.60 -26.72
CA MET A 1 -2.62 -40.46 -26.76
C MET A 1 -2.28 -39.24 -25.94
N VAL A 2 -1.55 -39.43 -24.83
CA VAL A 2 -0.95 -38.31 -24.10
C VAL A 2 0.06 -37.68 -25.05
N SER A 3 -0.05 -36.37 -25.33
CA SER A 3 0.99 -35.67 -26.09
C SER A 3 2.27 -35.73 -25.27
N ALA A 4 3.21 -36.58 -25.67
CA ALA A 4 4.52 -36.67 -25.06
C ALA A 4 5.32 -35.40 -25.40
N ASN A 5 5.02 -34.31 -24.69
CA ASN A 5 5.81 -33.09 -24.70
C ASN A 5 7.06 -33.34 -23.84
N GLY A 6 8.07 -34.01 -24.41
CA GLY A 6 9.45 -33.97 -23.90
C GLY A 6 9.78 -34.73 -22.62
N GLY A 7 8.93 -35.63 -22.14
CA GLY A 7 9.19 -36.46 -20.94
C GLY A 7 10.11 -37.67 -21.18
N SER A 8 10.77 -38.16 -20.13
CA SER A 8 11.59 -39.38 -20.20
C SER A 8 10.73 -40.64 -20.45
N ALA A 9 11.32 -41.74 -20.95
CA ALA A 9 10.60 -43.01 -21.08
C ALA A 9 10.00 -43.51 -19.76
N SER A 10 10.68 -43.25 -18.63
CA SER A 10 10.21 -43.56 -17.28
C SER A 10 8.94 -42.76 -16.92
N GLU A 11 8.91 -41.47 -17.26
CA GLU A 11 7.75 -40.61 -17.04
C GLU A 11 6.55 -41.04 -17.88
N ALA A 12 6.77 -41.36 -19.17
CA ALA A 12 5.71 -41.87 -20.05
C ALA A 12 5.09 -43.17 -19.52
N LEU A 13 5.92 -44.09 -19.01
CA LEU A 13 5.46 -45.32 -18.36
C LEU A 13 4.67 -45.01 -17.07
N ALA A 14 5.08 -44.02 -16.29
CA ALA A 14 4.39 -43.62 -15.07
C ALA A 14 2.99 -43.04 -15.34
N TRP A 15 2.82 -42.23 -16.39
CA TRP A 15 1.51 -41.74 -16.83
C TRP A 15 0.60 -42.88 -17.30
N LEU A 16 1.13 -43.86 -18.02
CA LEU A 16 0.37 -45.05 -18.41
C LEU A 16 -0.02 -45.90 -17.19
N ALA A 17 0.91 -46.10 -16.26
CA ALA A 17 0.66 -46.83 -15.02
C ALA A 17 -0.43 -46.15 -14.18
N LEU A 18 -0.43 -44.82 -14.08
CA LEU A 18 -1.48 -44.07 -13.41
C LEU A 18 -2.85 -44.32 -14.04
N ARG A 19 -2.94 -44.27 -15.37
CA ARG A 19 -4.20 -44.53 -16.09
C ARG A 19 -4.71 -45.95 -15.83
N ASN A 20 -3.80 -46.94 -15.84
CA ASN A 20 -4.17 -48.33 -15.58
C ASN A 20 -4.63 -48.53 -14.13
N ALA A 21 -3.90 -47.98 -13.15
CA ALA A 21 -4.28 -48.02 -11.74
C ALA A 21 -5.65 -47.35 -11.51
N ALA A 22 -5.92 -46.21 -12.16
CA ALA A 22 -7.23 -45.57 -12.10
C ALA A 22 -8.34 -46.41 -12.76
N SER A 23 -8.03 -47.12 -13.85
CA SER A 23 -8.95 -48.09 -14.47
C SER A 23 -9.23 -49.28 -13.54
N GLU A 24 -8.23 -49.78 -12.83
CA GLU A 24 -8.42 -50.82 -11.82
C GLU A 24 -9.27 -50.33 -10.64
N CYS A 25 -9.07 -49.08 -10.20
CA CYS A 25 -9.95 -48.46 -9.22
C CYS A 25 -11.40 -48.43 -9.72
N GLY A 26 -11.62 -48.01 -10.98
CA GLY A 26 -12.95 -47.92 -11.59
C GLY A 26 -13.72 -49.25 -11.65
N SER A 27 -13.00 -50.38 -11.78
CA SER A 27 -13.57 -51.73 -11.74
C SER A 27 -13.80 -52.27 -10.31
N GLY A 28 -13.41 -51.51 -9.27
CA GLY A 28 -13.54 -51.86 -7.86
C GLY A 28 -12.32 -52.56 -7.25
N SER A 29 -11.21 -52.67 -7.98
CA SER A 29 -9.95 -53.22 -7.47
C SER A 29 -9.18 -52.19 -6.64
N ARG A 30 -8.38 -52.68 -5.67
CA ARG A 30 -7.53 -51.85 -4.79
C ARG A 30 -6.03 -52.05 -5.00
N LEU A 31 -5.61 -52.85 -5.99
CA LEU A 31 -4.18 -53.05 -6.22
C LEU A 31 -3.57 -51.77 -6.81
N VAL A 32 -2.57 -51.23 -6.12
CA VAL A 32 -1.72 -50.17 -6.65
C VAL A 32 -0.28 -50.62 -6.39
N ASP A 33 0.46 -50.93 -7.46
CA ASP A 33 1.91 -51.00 -7.37
C ASP A 33 2.45 -49.56 -7.43
N PRO A 34 3.07 -49.05 -6.35
CA PRO A 34 3.55 -47.67 -6.31
C PRO A 34 4.85 -47.47 -7.10
N GLN A 35 5.60 -48.53 -7.44
CA GLN A 35 6.91 -48.40 -8.08
C GLN A 35 6.87 -47.65 -9.43
N PRO A 36 5.94 -47.97 -10.36
CA PRO A 36 5.88 -47.30 -11.65
C PRO A 36 5.44 -45.82 -11.55
N LEU A 37 4.81 -45.42 -10.44
CA LEU A 37 4.26 -44.07 -10.26
C LEU A 37 5.30 -43.05 -9.79
N ARG A 38 6.49 -43.49 -9.36
CA ARG A 38 7.55 -42.62 -8.81
C ARG A 38 8.06 -41.55 -9.76
N ALA A 39 7.97 -41.79 -11.07
CA ALA A 39 8.40 -40.83 -12.08
C ALA A 39 7.32 -39.79 -12.44
N LEU A 40 6.13 -39.84 -11.82
CA LEU A 40 5.12 -38.80 -11.99
C LEU A 40 5.57 -37.50 -11.32
N PRO A 41 5.38 -36.35 -11.98
CA PRO A 41 5.74 -35.08 -11.40
C PRO A 41 4.76 -34.68 -10.27
N ALA A 42 5.29 -34.10 -9.20
CA ALA A 42 4.50 -33.67 -8.01
C ALA A 42 4.10 -32.17 -8.01
N GLY A 43 4.60 -31.40 -8.98
CA GLY A 43 4.46 -29.95 -8.99
C GLY A 43 3.02 -29.48 -9.18
N ARG A 44 2.65 -28.34 -8.58
CA ARG A 44 1.29 -27.75 -8.65
C ARG A 44 0.70 -27.72 -10.06
N LYS A 45 1.53 -27.38 -11.06
CA LYS A 45 1.13 -27.29 -12.47
C LYS A 45 0.62 -28.60 -13.08
N TRP A 46 0.86 -29.75 -12.45
CA TRP A 46 0.47 -31.08 -12.94
C TRP A 46 -0.78 -31.64 -12.26
N ALA A 47 -1.31 -30.98 -11.23
CA ALA A 47 -2.43 -31.52 -10.46
C ALA A 47 -3.67 -31.76 -11.33
N HIS A 48 -3.94 -30.85 -12.28
CA HIS A 48 -5.05 -30.97 -13.22
C HIS A 48 -4.84 -32.15 -14.19
N GLU A 49 -3.66 -32.27 -14.80
CA GLU A 49 -3.32 -33.36 -15.72
C GLU A 49 -3.39 -34.73 -15.04
N ILE A 50 -2.90 -34.84 -13.80
CA ILE A 50 -2.99 -36.07 -13.01
C ILE A 50 -4.45 -36.41 -12.72
N ALA A 51 -5.25 -35.43 -12.27
CA ALA A 51 -6.68 -35.61 -12.04
C ALA A 51 -7.41 -36.06 -13.32
N LYS A 52 -7.08 -35.47 -14.48
CA LYS A 52 -7.63 -35.86 -15.78
C LYS A 52 -7.28 -37.28 -16.18
N VAL A 53 -6.03 -37.71 -15.98
CA VAL A 53 -5.62 -39.09 -16.28
C VAL A 53 -6.35 -40.09 -15.37
N ILE A 54 -6.55 -39.73 -14.09
CA ILE A 54 -7.35 -40.55 -13.17
C ILE A 54 -8.81 -40.60 -13.65
N PHE A 55 -9.40 -39.46 -14.01
CA PHE A 55 -10.77 -39.37 -14.55
C PHE A 55 -10.96 -40.28 -15.79
N ASP A 56 -10.04 -40.19 -16.76
CA ASP A 56 -10.06 -41.02 -17.97
C ASP A 56 -9.90 -42.52 -17.67
N GLY A 57 -9.06 -42.86 -16.69
CA GLY A 57 -8.89 -44.23 -16.20
C GLY A 57 -10.19 -44.75 -15.56
N LEU A 58 -10.80 -43.97 -14.68
CA LEU A 58 -12.06 -44.33 -14.02
C LEU A 58 -13.17 -44.59 -15.03
N MET A 59 -13.32 -43.75 -16.08
CA MET A 59 -14.27 -44.00 -17.16
C MET A 59 -14.06 -45.36 -17.82
N ALA A 60 -12.82 -45.66 -18.19
CA ALA A 60 -12.48 -46.92 -18.85
C ALA A 60 -12.75 -48.14 -17.95
N GLY A 61 -12.36 -48.06 -16.68
CA GLY A 61 -12.49 -49.17 -15.73
C GLY A 61 -13.90 -49.42 -15.23
N SER A 62 -14.67 -48.35 -15.04
CA SER A 62 -16.06 -48.39 -14.58
C SER A 62 -17.07 -48.72 -15.68
N LEU A 63 -16.61 -48.74 -16.94
CA LEU A 63 -17.44 -48.84 -18.16
C LEU A 63 -18.60 -47.83 -18.15
N SER A 64 -18.31 -46.61 -17.69
CA SER A 64 -19.31 -45.55 -17.48
C SER A 64 -18.97 -44.31 -18.31
N VAL A 65 -19.98 -43.49 -18.59
CA VAL A 65 -19.81 -42.17 -19.22
C VAL A 65 -19.51 -41.10 -18.15
N PRO A 66 -18.91 -39.94 -18.51
CA PRO A 66 -18.60 -38.85 -17.57
C PRO A 66 -19.73 -38.54 -16.57
N ALA A 67 -20.95 -38.39 -17.07
CA ALA A 67 -22.14 -38.02 -16.29
C ALA A 67 -22.60 -39.06 -15.26
N GLN A 68 -22.02 -40.27 -15.28
CA GLN A 68 -22.36 -41.34 -14.34
C GLN A 68 -21.25 -41.61 -13.32
N LEU A 69 -20.07 -40.98 -13.46
CA LEU A 69 -18.93 -41.28 -12.60
C LEU A 69 -19.14 -40.82 -11.16
N ALA A 70 -19.67 -39.61 -10.93
CA ALA A 70 -19.92 -39.14 -9.57
C ALA A 70 -21.01 -39.98 -8.87
N ALA A 71 -22.06 -40.37 -9.58
CA ALA A 71 -23.05 -41.33 -9.08
C ALA A 71 -22.46 -42.70 -8.72
N GLY A 72 -21.45 -43.15 -9.49
CA GLY A 72 -20.71 -44.39 -9.25
C GLY A 72 -19.68 -44.33 -8.11
N TRP A 73 -19.47 -43.18 -7.48
CA TRP A 73 -18.38 -42.97 -6.52
C TRP A 73 -18.39 -43.95 -5.34
N ALA A 74 -19.57 -44.37 -4.86
CA ALA A 74 -19.67 -45.36 -3.78
C ALA A 74 -19.00 -46.70 -4.12
N ARG A 75 -18.87 -47.05 -5.41
CA ARG A 75 -18.26 -48.31 -5.87
C ARG A 75 -16.73 -48.26 -5.89
N PHE A 76 -16.15 -47.14 -6.33
CA PHE A 76 -14.71 -47.06 -6.61
C PHE A 76 -13.98 -45.93 -5.87
N GLY A 77 -14.69 -44.97 -5.29
CA GLY A 77 -14.12 -43.76 -4.69
C GLY A 77 -13.11 -44.03 -3.58
N SER A 78 -13.36 -45.05 -2.74
CA SER A 78 -12.40 -45.46 -1.70
C SER A 78 -11.06 -45.92 -2.29
N ALA A 79 -11.07 -46.68 -3.39
CA ALA A 79 -9.86 -47.12 -4.07
C ALA A 79 -9.15 -45.95 -4.76
N THR A 80 -9.92 -45.07 -5.42
CA THR A 80 -9.40 -43.86 -6.07
C THR A 80 -8.72 -42.91 -5.07
N THR A 81 -9.36 -42.64 -3.94
CA THR A 81 -8.78 -41.79 -2.90
C THR A 81 -7.54 -42.44 -2.28
N ALA A 82 -7.52 -43.77 -2.11
CA ALA A 82 -6.31 -44.47 -1.68
C ALA A 82 -5.17 -44.30 -2.67
N LEU A 83 -5.42 -44.45 -3.98
CA LEU A 83 -4.43 -44.18 -5.04
C LEU A 83 -3.85 -42.76 -4.94
N ILE A 84 -4.71 -41.75 -4.77
CA ILE A 84 -4.28 -40.35 -4.65
C ILE A 84 -3.47 -40.11 -3.36
N ILE A 85 -3.86 -40.73 -2.24
CA ILE A 85 -3.09 -40.68 -1.00
C ILE A 85 -1.72 -41.33 -1.18
N GLU A 86 -1.63 -42.48 -1.87
CA GLU A 86 -0.36 -43.13 -2.18
C GLU A 86 0.53 -42.26 -3.07
N LEU A 87 -0.01 -41.56 -4.07
CA LEU A 87 0.74 -40.55 -4.82
C LEU A 87 1.32 -39.47 -3.89
N GLY A 88 0.53 -38.99 -2.94
CA GLY A 88 0.99 -38.05 -1.91
C GLY A 88 2.17 -38.56 -1.09
N LYS A 89 2.16 -39.86 -0.73
CA LYS A 89 3.28 -40.50 -0.02
C LYS A 89 4.51 -40.66 -0.90
N ILE A 90 4.33 -41.04 -2.17
CA ILE A 90 5.42 -41.17 -3.15
C ILE A 90 6.15 -39.84 -3.34
N TRP A 91 5.40 -38.74 -3.35
CA TRP A 91 5.95 -37.39 -3.49
C TRP A 91 6.44 -36.77 -2.19
N ASP A 92 6.25 -37.43 -1.05
CA ASP A 92 6.40 -36.85 0.29
C ASP A 92 5.67 -35.49 0.43
N ASN A 93 4.47 -35.42 -0.18
CA ASN A 93 3.71 -34.19 -0.31
C ASN A 93 2.19 -34.47 -0.27
N PRO A 94 1.61 -34.63 0.93
CA PRO A 94 0.17 -34.85 1.07
C PRO A 94 -0.69 -33.67 0.58
N ALA A 95 -0.13 -32.47 0.54
CA ALA A 95 -0.80 -31.31 -0.08
C ALA A 95 -0.95 -31.48 -1.60
N ALA A 96 0.03 -32.10 -2.28
CA ALA A 96 -0.08 -32.44 -3.71
C ALA A 96 -1.22 -33.43 -3.98
N ALA A 97 -1.34 -34.46 -3.14
CA ALA A 97 -2.48 -35.38 -3.22
C ALA A 97 -3.82 -34.68 -3.01
N ARG A 98 -3.94 -33.79 -2.02
CA ARG A 98 -5.17 -33.01 -1.79
C ARG A 98 -5.54 -32.17 -3.02
N ARG A 99 -4.58 -31.49 -3.64
CA ARG A 99 -4.81 -30.72 -4.89
C ARG A 99 -5.39 -31.60 -6.00
N VAL A 100 -4.80 -32.77 -6.22
CA VAL A 100 -5.29 -33.74 -7.22
C VAL A 100 -6.70 -34.20 -6.88
N GLN A 101 -6.99 -34.51 -5.60
CA GLN A 101 -8.32 -34.91 -5.15
C GLN A 101 -9.37 -33.82 -5.44
N TYR A 102 -9.08 -32.56 -5.10
CA TYR A 102 -10.00 -31.44 -5.39
C TYR A 102 -10.25 -31.24 -6.88
N GLN A 103 -9.21 -31.33 -7.72
CA GLN A 103 -9.35 -31.22 -9.17
C GLN A 103 -10.19 -32.37 -9.75
N LEU A 104 -9.95 -33.61 -9.31
CA LEU A 104 -10.72 -34.77 -9.76
C LEU A 104 -12.20 -34.64 -9.38
N GLU A 105 -12.48 -34.28 -8.14
CA GLU A 105 -13.85 -34.15 -7.66
C GLU A 105 -14.61 -33.03 -8.37
N GLN A 106 -13.94 -31.92 -8.69
CA GLN A 106 -14.52 -30.87 -9.52
C GLN A 106 -14.90 -31.42 -10.91
N MET A 107 -13.99 -32.14 -11.59
CA MET A 107 -14.28 -32.73 -12.90
C MET A 107 -15.44 -33.74 -12.86
N LEU A 108 -15.56 -34.51 -11.78
CA LEU A 108 -16.66 -35.45 -11.58
C LEU A 108 -18.01 -34.75 -11.43
N LEU A 109 -18.05 -33.63 -10.70
CA LEU A 109 -19.29 -32.89 -10.42
C LEU A 109 -19.71 -31.98 -11.58
N GLU A 110 -18.76 -31.42 -12.33
CA GLU A 110 -19.04 -30.66 -13.56
C GLU A 110 -19.70 -31.54 -14.64
N ALA A 111 -19.46 -32.85 -14.61
CA ALA A 111 -20.07 -33.79 -15.55
C ALA A 111 -21.43 -34.36 -15.09
N ASP A 112 -21.76 -34.31 -13.78
CA ASP A 112 -22.97 -34.90 -13.20
C ASP A 112 -24.11 -33.87 -13.16
N ASP A 113 -25.35 -34.32 -13.35
CA ASP A 113 -26.50 -33.41 -13.30
C ASP A 113 -26.92 -33.07 -11.85
N LEU A 114 -26.42 -33.82 -10.86
CA LEU A 114 -26.76 -33.76 -9.44
C LEU A 114 -28.24 -34.07 -9.15
N ALA A 115 -28.87 -34.97 -9.93
CA ALA A 115 -30.23 -35.43 -9.67
C ALA A 115 -30.42 -36.04 -8.26
N ALA A 116 -29.33 -36.50 -7.63
CA ALA A 116 -29.28 -36.80 -6.21
C ALA A 116 -27.93 -36.33 -5.63
N PRO A 117 -27.82 -36.14 -4.30
CA PRO A 117 -26.57 -35.74 -3.67
C PRO A 117 -25.39 -36.68 -4.00
N ARG A 118 -24.20 -36.10 -4.19
CA ARG A 118 -22.95 -36.81 -4.48
C ARG A 118 -21.96 -36.58 -3.35
N ARG A 119 -21.82 -37.57 -2.47
CA ARG A 119 -20.76 -37.57 -1.44
C ARG A 119 -19.49 -38.14 -2.06
N LEU A 120 -18.58 -37.26 -2.48
CA LEU A 120 -17.25 -37.66 -2.93
C LEU A 120 -16.32 -37.82 -1.72
N ALA A 121 -14.99 -37.72 -1.86
CA ALA A 121 -14.09 -37.86 -0.72
C ALA A 121 -13.97 -36.57 0.09
N ARG A 122 -13.95 -35.40 -0.56
CA ARG A 122 -13.86 -34.09 0.10
C ARG A 122 -14.98 -33.12 -0.29
N THR A 123 -15.69 -33.38 -1.39
CA THR A 123 -16.74 -32.53 -1.93
C THR A 123 -18.11 -33.17 -1.85
N LEU A 124 -19.08 -32.39 -1.40
CA LEU A 124 -20.50 -32.73 -1.49
C LEU A 124 -21.12 -31.98 -2.68
N GLY A 125 -21.58 -32.73 -3.67
CA GLY A 125 -22.38 -32.22 -4.79
C GLY A 125 -23.87 -32.23 -4.45
N VAL A 126 -24.57 -31.10 -4.54
CA VAL A 126 -26.02 -31.00 -4.25
C VAL A 126 -26.77 -30.10 -5.23
N ARG A 127 -28.09 -30.27 -5.30
CA ARG A 127 -29.01 -29.28 -5.85
C ARG A 127 -29.68 -28.54 -4.71
N VAL A 128 -29.82 -27.21 -4.85
CA VAL A 128 -30.47 -26.35 -3.86
C VAL A 128 -31.59 -25.59 -4.55
N ASP A 129 -32.81 -25.66 -4.03
CA ASP A 129 -33.94 -24.84 -4.51
C ASP A 129 -33.69 -23.39 -4.11
N ALA A 130 -33.51 -22.51 -5.10
CA ALA A 130 -33.18 -21.11 -4.87
C ALA A 130 -34.33 -20.32 -4.22
N ARG A 131 -35.59 -20.77 -4.33
CA ARG A 131 -36.74 -20.11 -3.69
C ARG A 131 -37.00 -20.59 -2.27
N ASN A 132 -36.64 -21.83 -1.97
CA ASN A 132 -36.88 -22.42 -0.66
C ASN A 132 -35.71 -23.33 -0.24
N PRO A 133 -34.52 -22.76 0.03
CA PRO A 133 -33.35 -23.54 0.36
C PRO A 133 -33.50 -24.20 1.73
N THR A 134 -33.24 -25.50 1.80
CA THR A 134 -33.19 -26.26 3.06
C THR A 134 -31.76 -26.38 3.57
N ALA A 135 -31.61 -26.50 4.89
CA ALA A 135 -30.30 -26.78 5.49
C ALA A 135 -29.65 -28.02 4.86
N THR A 136 -28.33 -27.98 4.72
CA THR A 136 -27.51 -29.06 4.17
C THR A 136 -26.49 -29.49 5.22
N GLU A 137 -26.70 -30.68 5.77
CA GLU A 137 -25.72 -31.30 6.68
C GLU A 137 -24.42 -31.61 5.94
N LEU A 138 -23.29 -31.37 6.59
CA LEU A 138 -21.97 -31.64 6.04
C LEU A 138 -21.47 -33.01 6.53
N PRO A 139 -21.37 -34.04 5.66
CA PRO A 139 -20.91 -35.36 6.10
C PRO A 139 -19.45 -35.34 6.55
N GLU A 140 -19.09 -36.25 7.46
CA GLU A 140 -17.70 -36.40 7.92
C GLU A 140 -16.73 -36.58 6.73
N GLY A 141 -15.62 -35.84 6.77
CA GLY A 141 -14.56 -35.84 5.77
C GLY A 141 -14.76 -34.86 4.61
N ILE A 142 -15.98 -34.36 4.40
CA ILE A 142 -16.29 -33.31 3.43
C ILE A 142 -15.93 -31.95 4.01
N ASP A 143 -15.24 -31.12 3.22
CA ASP A 143 -14.91 -29.75 3.60
C ASP A 143 -15.21 -28.72 2.50
N GLN A 144 -15.84 -29.13 1.39
CA GLN A 144 -16.35 -28.22 0.37
C GLN A 144 -17.68 -28.69 -0.21
N ILE A 145 -18.48 -27.72 -0.63
CA ILE A 145 -19.76 -27.95 -1.30
C ILE A 145 -19.67 -27.42 -2.72
N TYR A 146 -20.22 -28.19 -3.66
CA TYR A 146 -20.50 -27.78 -5.03
C TYR A 146 -22.00 -27.89 -5.23
N ALA A 147 -22.66 -26.79 -5.55
CA ALA A 147 -24.12 -26.75 -5.63
C ALA A 147 -24.62 -26.16 -6.94
N HIS A 148 -25.59 -26.86 -7.53
CA HIS A 148 -26.47 -26.31 -8.56
C HIS A 148 -27.61 -25.56 -7.87
N LEU A 149 -27.66 -24.24 -8.05
CA LEU A 149 -28.79 -23.44 -7.61
C LEU A 149 -29.91 -23.57 -8.64
N MET A 150 -31.02 -24.17 -8.22
CA MET A 150 -32.14 -24.53 -9.07
C MET A 150 -33.23 -23.48 -8.97
N LEU A 151 -33.69 -22.97 -10.12
CA LEU A 151 -34.85 -22.08 -10.22
C LEU A 151 -35.76 -22.60 -11.34
N ASP A 152 -37.04 -22.85 -11.03
CA ASP A 152 -38.04 -23.36 -11.97
C ASP A 152 -37.57 -24.61 -12.77
N GLY A 153 -36.86 -25.51 -12.10
CA GLY A 153 -36.36 -26.76 -12.68
C GLY A 153 -35.11 -26.61 -13.56
N ARG A 154 -34.50 -25.43 -13.62
CA ARG A 154 -33.26 -25.15 -14.37
C ARG A 154 -32.12 -24.77 -13.42
N ILE A 155 -30.89 -25.03 -13.83
CA ILE A 155 -29.69 -24.56 -13.12
C ILE A 155 -29.54 -23.07 -13.46
N GLU A 156 -29.75 -22.19 -12.48
CA GLU A 156 -29.57 -20.74 -12.65
C GLU A 156 -28.11 -20.35 -12.42
N ALA A 157 -27.46 -20.98 -11.45
CA ALA A 157 -26.05 -20.73 -11.12
C ALA A 157 -25.39 -21.98 -10.51
N VAL A 158 -24.07 -22.01 -10.57
CA VAL A 158 -23.24 -23.00 -9.87
C VAL A 158 -22.40 -22.26 -8.83
N VAL A 159 -22.48 -22.70 -7.58
CA VAL A 159 -21.66 -22.16 -6.48
C VAL A 159 -20.77 -23.25 -5.91
N GLN A 160 -19.53 -22.88 -5.57
CA GLN A 160 -18.58 -23.76 -4.91
C GLN A 160 -17.87 -22.98 -3.82
N PHE A 161 -17.85 -23.52 -2.59
CA PHE A 161 -17.25 -22.86 -1.44
C PHE A 161 -16.78 -23.88 -0.39
N GLY A 162 -15.88 -23.44 0.49
CA GLY A 162 -15.43 -24.24 1.63
C GLY A 162 -16.50 -24.26 2.72
N ALA A 163 -16.82 -25.45 3.24
CA ALA A 163 -17.78 -25.63 4.32
C ALA A 163 -17.08 -26.18 5.56
N LEU A 164 -17.52 -25.75 6.74
CA LEU A 164 -16.93 -26.12 8.03
C LEU A 164 -17.86 -27.00 8.87
N GLY A 165 -19.14 -26.94 8.57
CA GLY A 165 -20.24 -27.62 9.25
C GLY A 165 -21.52 -27.45 8.44
N THR A 166 -22.67 -27.68 9.06
CA THR A 166 -23.99 -27.58 8.41
C THR A 166 -24.20 -26.21 7.78
N VAL A 167 -24.61 -26.18 6.50
CA VAL A 167 -25.03 -24.95 5.82
C VAL A 167 -26.51 -24.76 6.10
N THR A 168 -26.85 -23.75 6.90
CA THR A 168 -28.24 -23.47 7.27
C THR A 168 -29.03 -22.88 6.10
N SER A 169 -30.36 -22.89 6.19
CA SER A 169 -31.21 -22.22 5.20
C SER A 169 -30.87 -20.73 5.04
N ASP A 170 -30.61 -20.02 6.14
CA ASP A 170 -30.21 -18.60 6.09
C ASP A 170 -28.89 -18.39 5.36
N HIS A 171 -27.92 -19.28 5.57
CA HIS A 171 -26.66 -19.23 4.87
C HIS A 171 -26.84 -19.48 3.36
N TRP A 172 -27.71 -20.42 2.98
CA TRP A 172 -28.06 -20.59 1.56
C TRP A 172 -28.75 -19.35 0.97
N ILE A 173 -29.64 -18.70 1.71
CA ILE A 173 -30.31 -17.47 1.26
C ILE A 173 -29.28 -16.38 0.95
N GLU A 174 -28.29 -16.17 1.84
CA GLU A 174 -27.19 -15.23 1.61
C GLU A 174 -26.42 -15.57 0.32
N LEU A 175 -26.01 -16.83 0.17
CA LEU A 175 -25.30 -17.33 -1.01
C LEU A 175 -26.08 -17.16 -2.32
N ILE A 176 -27.39 -17.36 -2.27
CA ILE A 176 -28.27 -17.24 -3.44
C ILE A 176 -28.39 -15.76 -3.85
N LEU A 177 -28.54 -14.84 -2.90
CA LEU A 177 -28.67 -13.40 -3.18
C LEU A 177 -27.40 -12.78 -3.78
N ASP A 178 -26.23 -13.37 -3.51
CA ASP A 178 -24.96 -12.94 -4.11
C ASP A 178 -24.86 -13.25 -5.61
N VAL A 179 -25.61 -14.23 -6.13
CA VAL A 179 -25.46 -14.74 -7.51
C VAL A 179 -26.74 -14.74 -8.33
N VAL A 180 -27.91 -14.77 -7.70
CA VAL A 180 -29.23 -14.71 -8.35
C VAL A 180 -29.90 -13.38 -7.99
N PRO A 181 -30.21 -12.52 -8.99
CA PRO A 181 -30.88 -11.25 -8.74
C PRO A 181 -32.23 -11.42 -8.03
N ALA A 182 -32.54 -10.54 -7.08
CA ALA A 182 -33.77 -10.63 -6.29
C ALA A 182 -35.05 -10.64 -7.16
N GLU A 183 -35.03 -9.94 -8.31
CA GLU A 183 -36.16 -9.89 -9.24
C GLU A 183 -36.45 -11.25 -9.88
N ARG A 184 -35.41 -12.08 -10.08
CA ARG A 184 -35.54 -13.44 -10.62
C ARG A 184 -36.16 -14.39 -9.59
N LEU A 185 -35.79 -14.23 -8.32
CA LEU A 185 -36.34 -15.01 -7.21
C LEU A 185 -37.84 -14.70 -7.00
N ALA A 186 -38.25 -13.45 -7.24
CA ALA A 186 -39.62 -12.96 -7.09
C ALA A 186 -40.59 -13.32 -8.24
N GLY A 187 -40.12 -13.96 -9.33
CA GLY A 187 -40.84 -13.99 -10.60
C GLY A 187 -42.05 -14.94 -10.73
N GLY A 188 -43.23 -14.34 -10.94
CA GLY A 188 -44.39 -14.86 -11.66
C GLY A 188 -45.23 -13.73 -12.31
N SER A 189 -45.01 -13.49 -13.62
CA SER A 189 -45.63 -12.53 -14.59
C SER A 189 -45.34 -11.01 -14.53
N PRO A 190 -45.14 -10.33 -15.69
CA PRO A 190 -44.96 -8.88 -15.78
C PRO A 190 -46.29 -8.13 -15.93
N ALA A 191 -46.50 -7.05 -15.18
CA ALA A 191 -47.56 -6.06 -15.41
C ALA A 191 -46.95 -4.73 -15.91
N PRO A 192 -47.69 -3.92 -16.69
CA PRO A 192 -47.11 -2.98 -17.65
C PRO A 192 -46.60 -1.70 -17.00
N GLN A 193 -45.58 -1.11 -17.65
CA GLN A 193 -44.97 0.18 -17.32
C GLN A 193 -46.00 1.27 -16.99
N LYS A 194 -45.78 1.96 -15.87
CA LYS A 194 -46.16 3.36 -15.69
C LYS A 194 -45.18 4.09 -14.76
N GLY A 195 -44.65 5.21 -15.25
CA GLY A 195 -44.42 6.42 -14.46
C GLY A 195 -43.06 6.57 -13.78
N ALA A 196 -42.28 7.53 -14.28
CA ALA A 196 -41.07 8.04 -13.66
C ALA A 196 -41.33 8.66 -12.27
N GLY A 197 -40.36 8.55 -11.36
CA GLY A 197 -40.26 9.43 -10.19
C GLY A 197 -39.58 8.81 -8.96
N ALA A 198 -38.40 9.36 -8.64
CA ALA A 198 -37.81 9.49 -7.30
C ALA A 198 -36.99 8.32 -6.69
N THR A 199 -35.67 8.57 -6.68
CA THR A 199 -34.73 8.41 -5.55
C THR A 199 -34.70 7.08 -4.80
N THR A 200 -33.77 6.20 -5.20
CA THR A 200 -33.26 5.13 -4.33
C THR A 200 -32.01 5.63 -3.60
N SER A 201 -32.18 5.88 -2.31
CA SER A 201 -31.13 6.14 -1.34
C SER A 201 -30.16 4.96 -1.27
N ASN A 202 -28.88 5.24 -1.54
CA ASN A 202 -27.74 4.43 -1.11
C ASN A 202 -27.84 4.23 0.41
N THR A 203 -28.13 3.00 0.82
CA THR A 203 -27.87 2.56 2.20
C THR A 203 -26.62 1.70 2.12
N PRO A 204 -25.55 2.03 2.88
CA PRO A 204 -24.35 1.20 2.89
C PRO A 204 -24.73 -0.19 3.42
N ALA A 205 -24.15 -1.24 2.84
CA ALA A 205 -24.14 -2.57 3.44
C ALA A 205 -23.62 -2.42 4.87
N ALA A 206 -24.56 -2.43 5.81
CA ALA A 206 -24.34 -2.18 7.21
C ALA A 206 -23.38 -3.24 7.75
N GLU A 207 -22.49 -2.80 8.62
CA GLU A 207 -21.86 -3.65 9.63
C GLU A 207 -22.95 -4.53 10.24
N VAL A 208 -22.92 -5.84 9.92
CA VAL A 208 -23.76 -6.81 10.60
C VAL A 208 -23.17 -6.99 11.99
N SER A 209 -23.61 -6.12 12.90
CA SER A 209 -23.60 -6.39 14.32
C SER A 209 -24.35 -7.71 14.52
N PHE A 210 -23.66 -8.71 15.06
CA PHE A 210 -24.27 -9.94 15.55
C PHE A 210 -25.20 -9.58 16.71
N ALA A 211 -26.46 -9.31 16.38
CA ALA A 211 -27.55 -9.19 17.32
C ALA A 211 -28.82 -9.75 16.66
N MET A 212 -28.93 -11.09 16.64
CA MET A 212 -30.22 -11.76 16.56
C MET A 212 -30.48 -12.45 17.90
N ALA A 213 -31.58 -12.06 18.50
CA ALA A 213 -32.05 -12.53 19.80
C ALA A 213 -32.52 -13.99 19.72
N GLY A 214 -32.21 -14.79 20.74
CA GLY A 214 -33.12 -15.84 21.23
C GLY A 214 -32.64 -17.30 21.23
N SER A 215 -31.60 -17.67 20.49
CA SER A 215 -31.07 -19.05 20.51
C SER A 215 -29.56 -19.04 20.33
N GLU A 216 -28.83 -19.79 21.17
CA GLU A 216 -27.39 -20.00 20.96
C GLU A 216 -27.15 -20.49 19.52
N PRO A 217 -26.17 -19.94 18.79
CA PRO A 217 -25.89 -20.35 17.44
C PRO A 217 -25.54 -21.83 17.43
N ASP A 218 -26.14 -22.59 16.50
CA ASP A 218 -25.85 -24.00 16.29
C ASP A 218 -24.33 -24.18 16.10
N GLN A 219 -23.70 -24.82 17.09
CA GLN A 219 -22.25 -25.01 17.16
C GLN A 219 -21.71 -25.94 16.06
N ASP A 220 -22.57 -26.73 15.44
CA ASP A 220 -22.23 -27.61 14.32
C ASP A 220 -22.52 -27.00 12.95
N SER A 221 -23.14 -25.81 12.91
CA SER A 221 -23.27 -25.03 11.68
C SER A 221 -21.92 -24.49 11.19
N HIS A 222 -21.83 -24.16 9.90
CA HIS A 222 -20.63 -23.55 9.30
C HIS A 222 -20.18 -22.30 10.08
N PHE A 223 -21.10 -21.38 10.39
CA PHE A 223 -20.78 -20.18 11.16
C PHE A 223 -20.50 -20.46 12.64
N GLY A 224 -21.13 -21.49 13.23
CA GLY A 224 -20.79 -21.97 14.57
C GLY A 224 -19.35 -22.48 14.67
N LYS A 225 -18.92 -23.30 13.71
CA LYS A 225 -17.53 -23.77 13.60
C LYS A 225 -16.56 -22.63 13.31
N LEU A 226 -16.92 -21.69 12.44
CA LEU A 226 -16.10 -20.50 12.19
C LEU A 226 -15.90 -19.65 13.45
N ALA A 227 -16.96 -19.45 14.24
CA ALA A 227 -16.89 -18.74 15.51
C ALA A 227 -15.99 -19.46 16.53
N GLN A 228 -16.00 -20.80 16.56
CA GLN A 228 -15.07 -21.59 17.38
C GLN A 228 -13.61 -21.36 16.96
N LEU A 229 -13.31 -21.38 15.66
CA LEU A 229 -11.97 -21.08 15.14
C LEU A 229 -11.54 -19.64 15.48
N ALA A 230 -12.46 -18.68 15.39
CA ALA A 230 -12.18 -17.29 15.75
C ALA A 230 -11.87 -17.15 17.25
N ALA A 231 -12.63 -17.84 18.12
CA ALA A 231 -12.35 -17.88 19.56
C ALA A 231 -10.98 -18.49 19.87
N GLN A 232 -10.63 -19.60 19.22
CA GLN A 232 -9.31 -20.23 19.35
C GLN A 232 -8.18 -19.28 18.92
N ALA A 233 -8.36 -18.57 17.80
CA ALA A 233 -7.39 -17.59 17.32
C ALA A 233 -7.23 -16.40 18.29
N HIS A 234 -8.34 -15.91 18.88
CA HIS A 234 -8.29 -14.89 19.93
C HIS A 234 -7.53 -15.35 21.17
N ASP A 235 -7.77 -16.57 21.63
CA ASP A 235 -7.05 -17.13 22.79
C ASP A 235 -5.57 -17.30 22.51
N LEU A 236 -5.21 -17.76 21.30
CA LEU A 236 -3.83 -17.86 20.88
C LEU A 236 -3.15 -16.49 20.89
N VAL A 237 -3.77 -15.48 20.27
CA VAL A 237 -3.27 -14.11 20.25
C VAL A 237 -3.20 -13.53 21.65
N ARG A 238 -4.13 -13.81 22.56
CA ARG A 238 -4.08 -13.33 23.95
C ARG A 238 -2.96 -13.99 24.76
N SER A 239 -2.69 -15.27 24.49
CA SER A 239 -1.70 -16.07 25.22
C SER A 239 -0.26 -15.87 24.75
N SER A 240 -0.03 -15.30 23.56
CA SER A 240 1.33 -15.10 23.07
C SER A 240 2.05 -13.99 23.87
N ALA A 241 3.17 -14.37 24.48
CA ALA A 241 4.00 -13.48 25.29
C ALA A 241 4.77 -12.52 24.38
N GLU A 242 4.55 -11.21 24.55
CA GLU A 242 5.39 -10.17 23.94
C GLU A 242 5.55 -8.97 24.88
N PRO A 243 6.70 -8.25 24.83
CA PRO A 243 6.90 -7.03 25.59
C PRO A 243 5.92 -5.93 25.17
N SER A 244 5.14 -5.48 26.14
CA SER A 244 4.25 -4.33 26.03
C SER A 244 5.07 -3.04 25.98
N GLU A 245 5.17 -2.44 24.79
CA GLU A 245 5.40 -1.00 24.71
C GLU A 245 4.13 -0.35 24.14
N PRO A 246 3.64 0.73 24.78
CA PRO A 246 2.42 1.39 24.37
C PRO A 246 2.62 2.13 23.05
N VAL A 247 1.62 2.06 22.18
CA VAL A 247 1.55 2.82 20.94
C VAL A 247 1.24 4.29 21.28
N THR A 248 2.13 5.21 20.92
CA THR A 248 1.90 6.64 21.07
C THR A 248 0.84 7.10 20.07
N PRO A 249 -0.23 7.82 20.49
CA PRO A 249 -1.25 8.30 19.58
C PRO A 249 -0.67 9.29 18.57
N ARG A 250 -1.01 9.12 17.29
CA ARG A 250 -0.63 10.07 16.24
C ARG A 250 -1.40 11.37 16.43
N ARG A 251 -0.69 12.50 16.56
CA ARG A 251 -1.29 13.84 16.52
C ARG A 251 -2.01 14.05 15.18
N ALA A 252 -3.23 14.55 15.26
CA ALA A 252 -4.01 14.95 14.10
C ALA A 252 -3.28 16.07 13.35
N ARG A 253 -3.25 15.96 12.02
CA ARG A 253 -2.80 17.03 11.13
C ARG A 253 -3.84 18.15 11.21
N VAL A 254 -3.45 19.32 11.67
CA VAL A 254 -4.29 20.52 11.62
C VAL A 254 -4.49 20.85 10.15
N ALA A 255 -5.76 20.92 9.73
CA ALA A 255 -6.12 21.33 8.38
C ALA A 255 -5.84 22.81 8.21
N ASP A 256 -5.19 23.19 7.11
CA ASP A 256 -5.01 24.58 6.69
C ASP A 256 -6.38 25.23 6.54
N LYS A 257 -6.72 26.11 7.48
CA LYS A 257 -7.74 27.12 7.31
C LYS A 257 -7.03 28.40 6.94
N HIS A 258 -7.27 28.87 5.72
CA HIS A 258 -7.03 30.26 5.35
C HIS A 258 -7.96 31.13 6.21
N ASP A 259 -7.50 31.53 7.38
CA ASP A 259 -8.11 32.61 8.14
C ASP A 259 -7.51 33.94 7.69
N LYS A 260 -8.33 34.99 7.60
CA LYS A 260 -7.92 36.30 7.06
C LYS A 260 -7.04 37.11 8.03
N ASP A 261 -6.70 36.54 9.18
CA ASP A 261 -5.86 37.13 10.22
C ASP A 261 -4.46 36.45 10.21
N ARG A 262 -3.46 37.15 9.64
CA ARG A 262 -2.06 36.67 9.58
C ARG A 262 -1.49 36.41 10.97
N THR A 263 -1.83 37.21 11.97
CA THR A 263 -1.32 37.03 13.34
C THR A 263 -1.84 35.74 13.97
N ALA A 264 -3.14 35.47 13.85
CA ALA A 264 -3.73 34.23 14.33
C ALA A 264 -3.16 33.01 13.60
N PHE A 265 -2.96 33.10 12.28
CA PHE A 265 -2.33 32.07 11.48
C PHE A 265 -0.93 31.71 12.01
N TRP A 266 -0.03 32.70 12.16
CA TRP A 266 1.33 32.44 12.64
C TRP A 266 1.39 31.98 14.10
N ASN A 267 0.54 32.52 14.97
CA ASN A 267 0.44 32.04 16.36
C ASN A 267 0.08 30.55 16.45
N SER A 268 -0.67 30.02 15.47
CA SER A 268 -1.01 28.60 15.44
C SER A 268 0.20 27.69 15.14
N TYR A 269 1.14 28.13 14.31
CA TYR A 269 2.40 27.42 14.08
C TYR A 269 3.27 27.42 15.34
N PHE A 270 3.41 28.59 15.98
CA PHE A 270 4.18 28.73 17.22
C PHE A 270 3.49 28.17 18.47
N ALA A 271 2.29 27.59 18.35
CA ALA A 271 1.68 26.82 19.42
C ALA A 271 2.53 25.60 19.82
N THR A 272 3.39 25.12 18.92
CA THR A 272 4.46 24.16 19.22
C THR A 272 5.80 24.90 19.22
N GLU A 273 6.70 24.55 20.14
CA GLU A 273 8.09 25.04 20.15
C GLU A 273 8.89 24.42 19.01
N ASP A 274 9.77 25.22 18.42
CA ASP A 274 10.59 24.85 17.26
C ASP A 274 9.78 24.14 16.12
N PRO A 275 8.75 24.81 15.56
CA PRO A 275 7.82 24.17 14.63
C PRO A 275 8.44 23.68 13.32
N TRP A 276 9.64 24.15 12.98
CA TRP A 276 10.37 23.76 11.77
C TRP A 276 11.69 23.03 12.06
N ASN A 277 11.99 22.66 13.30
CA ASN A 277 13.25 22.01 13.69
C ASN A 277 14.49 22.83 13.25
N TYR A 278 14.52 24.11 13.64
CA TYR A 278 15.60 25.07 13.37
C TYR A 278 16.97 24.57 13.85
N SER A 279 16.99 23.64 14.80
CA SER A 279 18.23 23.02 15.31
C SER A 279 18.77 21.87 14.44
N SER A 280 18.06 21.45 13.40
CA SER A 280 18.55 20.44 12.44
C SER A 280 19.85 20.86 11.77
N LEU A 281 20.66 19.88 11.37
CA LEU A 281 21.92 20.14 10.65
C LEU A 281 21.67 20.89 9.34
N TYR A 282 20.55 20.64 8.67
CA TYR A 282 20.16 21.32 7.43
C TYR A 282 19.85 22.80 7.65
N GLU A 283 19.07 23.14 8.68
CA GLU A 283 18.77 24.54 9.00
C GLU A 283 20.01 25.28 9.52
N GLN A 284 20.85 24.63 10.33
CA GLN A 284 22.10 25.22 10.82
C GLN A 284 23.08 25.53 9.67
N GLU A 285 23.25 24.63 8.69
CA GLU A 285 24.07 24.94 7.52
C GLU A 285 23.51 26.15 6.76
N LYS A 286 22.18 26.23 6.55
CA LYS A 286 21.57 27.41 5.91
C LYS A 286 21.88 28.72 6.66
N TYR A 287 21.92 28.70 8.00
CA TYR A 287 22.32 29.87 8.79
C TYR A 287 23.80 30.20 8.64
N GLU A 288 24.69 29.20 8.65
CA GLU A 288 26.12 29.41 8.41
C GLU A 288 26.37 30.09 7.06
N ARG A 289 25.70 29.63 6.00
CA ARG A 289 25.80 30.24 4.67
C ARG A 289 25.27 31.68 4.61
N GLN A 290 24.23 31.99 5.38
CA GLN A 290 23.74 33.37 5.51
C GLN A 290 24.75 34.29 6.22
N ILE A 291 25.57 33.75 7.13
CA ILE A 291 26.68 34.48 7.74
C ILE A 291 27.86 34.64 6.75
N GLU A 292 28.13 33.65 5.89
CA GLU A 292 29.19 33.71 4.87
C GLU A 292 29.00 34.87 3.88
N ILE A 293 27.74 35.22 3.56
CA ILE A 293 27.42 36.26 2.56
C ILE A 293 27.26 37.66 3.15
N LEU A 294 27.53 37.87 4.45
CA LEU A 294 27.46 39.20 5.06
C LEU A 294 28.35 40.22 4.32
N PRO A 295 27.95 41.50 4.23
CA PRO A 295 28.80 42.53 3.63
C PRO A 295 30.12 42.69 4.40
N ALA A 296 31.18 43.05 3.68
CA ALA A 296 32.48 43.30 4.30
C ALA A 296 32.47 44.60 5.12
N GLY A 297 33.16 44.60 6.26
CA GLY A 297 33.27 45.75 7.15
C GLY A 297 32.26 45.73 8.31
N PRO A 298 32.27 46.78 9.15
CA PRO A 298 31.36 46.86 10.29
C PRO A 298 29.92 47.12 9.84
N ILE A 299 28.98 46.40 10.44
CA ILE A 299 27.54 46.57 10.22
C ILE A 299 26.97 47.27 11.45
N GLY A 300 26.48 48.50 11.31
CA GLY A 300 25.99 49.32 12.43
C GLY A 300 24.60 48.88 12.87
N ARG A 301 23.58 49.18 12.06
CA ARG A 301 22.16 48.89 12.34
C ARG A 301 21.65 47.79 11.42
N ALA A 302 21.19 46.69 12.01
CA ALA A 302 20.58 45.57 11.31
C ALA A 302 19.13 45.36 11.73
N LEU A 303 18.29 44.96 10.78
CA LEU A 303 16.89 44.55 11.00
C LEU A 303 16.72 43.10 10.55
N GLU A 304 16.28 42.22 11.44
CA GLU A 304 15.87 40.85 11.11
C GLU A 304 14.34 40.76 11.13
N LEU A 305 13.76 40.48 9.97
CA LEU A 305 12.33 40.30 9.77
C LEU A 305 12.00 38.80 9.80
N ALA A 306 10.91 38.46 10.48
CA ALA A 306 10.49 37.09 10.75
C ALA A 306 11.59 36.27 11.44
N CYS A 307 12.12 36.78 12.55
CA CYS A 307 13.19 36.13 13.32
C CYS A 307 12.73 34.82 13.99
N ALA A 308 11.43 34.51 13.95
CA ALA A 308 10.82 33.37 14.62
C ALA A 308 11.25 33.31 16.09
N GLU A 309 11.74 32.15 16.53
CA GLU A 309 12.20 31.97 17.90
C GLU A 309 13.66 32.45 18.13
N GLY A 310 14.29 33.17 17.19
CA GLY A 310 15.60 33.80 17.40
C GLY A 310 16.81 32.86 17.30
N HIS A 311 16.69 31.74 16.59
CA HIS A 311 17.81 30.82 16.33
C HIS A 311 18.90 31.50 15.49
N PHE A 312 18.51 32.16 14.40
CA PHE A 312 19.44 32.93 13.56
C PHE A 312 19.87 34.23 14.24
N THR A 313 18.95 34.94 14.91
CA THR A 313 19.26 36.15 15.71
C THR A 313 20.45 35.95 16.63
N ARG A 314 20.53 34.81 17.32
CA ARG A 314 21.66 34.50 18.22
C ARG A 314 23.01 34.41 17.49
N GLN A 315 23.01 33.99 16.23
CA GLN A 315 24.22 33.90 15.39
C GLN A 315 24.58 35.23 14.74
N LEU A 316 23.57 36.03 14.40
CA LEU A 316 23.74 37.34 13.76
C LEU A 316 24.17 38.42 14.76
N ALA A 317 23.64 38.39 15.99
CA ALA A 317 23.89 39.43 17.00
C ALA A 317 25.38 39.78 17.22
N PRO A 318 26.33 38.81 17.31
CA PRO A 318 27.75 39.14 17.46
C PRO A 318 28.42 39.79 16.25
N ARG A 319 27.72 39.90 15.11
CA ARG A 319 28.26 40.42 13.83
C ARG A 319 27.84 41.86 13.53
N VAL A 320 26.97 42.44 14.35
CA VAL A 320 26.36 43.76 14.10
C VAL A 320 26.41 44.65 15.35
N GLY A 321 26.42 45.96 15.17
CA GLY A 321 26.45 46.93 16.26
C GLY A 321 25.15 46.97 17.07
N HIS A 322 24.00 46.96 16.38
CA HIS A 322 22.66 46.91 16.95
C HIS A 322 21.73 46.11 16.03
N LEU A 323 20.97 45.18 16.60
CA LEU A 323 20.04 44.32 15.87
C LEU A 323 18.61 44.52 16.37
N THR A 324 17.70 44.93 15.50
CA THR A 324 16.26 44.86 15.77
C THR A 324 15.72 43.56 15.16
N ALA A 325 15.33 42.60 15.98
CA ALA A 325 14.77 41.32 15.56
C ALA A 325 13.24 41.32 15.75
N THR A 326 12.50 41.00 14.69
CA THR A 326 11.05 41.14 14.69
C THR A 326 10.33 39.94 14.10
N ASP A 327 9.13 39.67 14.60
CA ASP A 327 8.22 38.64 14.11
C ASP A 327 6.78 39.09 14.35
N ILE A 328 5.84 38.62 13.53
CA ILE A 328 4.41 38.92 13.69
C ILE A 328 3.82 38.20 14.92
N SER A 329 4.44 37.09 15.34
CA SER A 329 4.02 36.29 16.49
C SER A 329 4.66 36.79 17.79
N ALA A 330 3.82 37.28 18.70
CA ALA A 330 4.26 37.62 20.06
C ALA A 330 4.82 36.40 20.82
N ILE A 331 4.32 35.20 20.53
CA ILE A 331 4.78 33.94 21.13
C ILE A 331 6.23 33.65 20.69
N ALA A 332 6.51 33.84 19.40
CA ALA A 332 7.85 33.63 18.84
C ALA A 332 8.85 34.64 19.44
N ILE A 333 8.45 35.92 19.54
CA ILE A 333 9.26 36.98 20.13
C ILE A 333 9.60 36.72 21.61
N GLU A 334 8.66 36.21 22.41
CA GLU A 334 8.95 35.87 23.80
C GLU A 334 10.04 34.78 23.90
N ARG A 335 9.96 33.75 23.06
CA ARG A 335 10.97 32.69 22.98
C ARG A 335 12.31 33.22 22.45
N ALA A 336 12.29 34.11 21.46
CA ALA A 336 13.49 34.75 20.93
C ALA A 336 14.23 35.58 22.00
N ARG A 337 13.49 36.38 22.78
CA ARG A 337 14.04 37.10 23.94
C ARG A 337 14.70 36.17 24.94
N ALA A 338 14.04 35.07 25.29
CA ALA A 338 14.58 34.10 26.23
C ALA A 338 15.88 33.45 25.71
N ARG A 339 15.90 33.08 24.42
CA ARG A 339 17.03 32.42 23.75
C ARG A 339 18.25 33.33 23.55
N CYS A 340 18.01 34.63 23.40
CA CYS A 340 19.04 35.66 23.19
C CYS A 340 19.26 36.55 24.42
N ASN A 341 18.90 36.10 25.63
CA ASN A 341 18.94 36.91 26.85
C ASN A 341 20.33 37.48 27.21
N ASN A 342 21.39 36.94 26.63
CA ASN A 342 22.78 37.35 26.84
C ASN A 342 23.29 38.34 25.77
N GLN A 343 22.46 38.74 24.80
CA GLN A 343 22.82 39.64 23.72
C GLN A 343 22.33 41.06 24.03
N ALA A 344 23.21 41.91 24.57
CA ALA A 344 22.86 43.28 24.97
C ALA A 344 22.59 44.23 23.80
N ASN A 345 22.97 43.85 22.59
CA ASN A 345 22.82 44.66 21.37
C ASN A 345 21.55 44.30 20.55
N VAL A 346 20.67 43.44 21.08
CA VAL A 346 19.46 43.00 20.38
C VAL A 346 18.21 43.61 21.01
N GLU A 347 17.37 44.21 20.18
CA GLU A 347 16.01 44.65 20.52
C GLU A 347 14.98 43.77 19.82
N PHE A 348 13.95 43.34 20.53
CA PHE A 348 12.91 42.47 19.99
C PHE A 348 11.56 43.17 19.89
N GLY A 349 10.91 43.11 18.73
CA GLY A 349 9.61 43.75 18.47
C GLY A 349 8.60 42.84 17.77
N VAL A 350 7.31 43.05 18.04
CA VAL A 350 6.24 42.43 17.24
C VAL A 350 5.96 43.34 16.06
N LEU A 351 6.12 42.82 14.83
CA LEU A 351 5.98 43.60 13.59
C LEU A 351 5.48 42.69 12.45
N ASP A 352 4.43 43.13 11.76
CA ASP A 352 4.00 42.55 10.49
C ASP A 352 4.65 43.33 9.35
N PHE A 353 5.70 42.79 8.74
CA PHE A 353 6.42 43.48 7.67
C PHE A 353 5.58 43.69 6.40
N ALA A 354 4.43 43.00 6.25
CA ALA A 354 3.49 43.26 5.17
C ALA A 354 2.67 44.53 5.44
N ALA A 355 2.19 44.71 6.68
CA ALA A 355 1.29 45.81 7.07
C ALA A 355 2.01 47.06 7.62
N ASP A 356 3.04 46.86 8.44
CA ASP A 356 3.65 47.92 9.26
C ASP A 356 4.76 48.68 8.54
N THR A 357 5.08 49.88 9.01
CA THR A 357 6.21 50.64 8.49
C THR A 357 7.52 50.10 9.06
N LEU A 358 8.53 49.93 8.19
CA LEU A 358 9.84 49.44 8.60
C LEU A 358 10.72 50.58 9.14
N PRO A 359 11.58 50.31 10.13
CA PRO A 359 12.54 51.31 10.58
C PRO A 359 13.55 51.60 9.47
N GLY A 360 13.84 52.88 9.21
CA GLY A 360 14.73 53.33 8.15
C GLY A 360 16.21 53.39 8.55
N GLU A 361 17.06 53.73 7.57
CA GLU A 361 18.52 53.86 7.73
C GLU A 361 19.19 52.57 8.23
N MET A 362 18.77 51.42 7.69
CA MET A 362 19.36 50.12 8.00
C MET A 362 20.59 49.85 7.13
N ASP A 363 21.71 49.48 7.75
CA ASP A 363 22.90 49.00 7.04
C ASP A 363 22.68 47.59 6.49
N LEU A 364 21.83 46.82 7.17
CA LEU A 364 21.50 45.43 6.83
C LEU A 364 20.03 45.13 7.14
N ILE A 365 19.32 44.50 6.20
CA ILE A 365 18.02 43.87 6.45
C ILE A 365 18.12 42.38 6.10
N PHE A 366 17.70 41.51 7.02
CA PHE A 366 17.49 40.08 6.79
C PHE A 366 16.00 39.76 6.71
N CYS A 367 15.60 39.00 5.70
CA CYS A 367 14.24 38.45 5.60
C CYS A 367 14.30 37.13 4.84
N SER A 368 14.37 36.02 5.58
CA SER A 368 14.59 34.67 5.03
C SER A 368 13.41 33.75 5.35
N GLU A 369 13.18 32.75 4.51
CA GLU A 369 12.21 31.65 4.72
C GLU A 369 10.74 32.07 4.97
N VAL A 370 10.37 33.33 4.70
CA VAL A 370 9.01 33.85 4.92
C VAL A 370 8.34 34.43 3.66
N LEU A 371 9.10 34.94 2.70
CA LEU A 371 8.53 35.69 1.56
C LEU A 371 7.63 34.85 0.64
N TYR A 372 7.81 33.52 0.61
CA TYR A 372 6.93 32.62 -0.15
C TYR A 372 5.57 32.34 0.54
N TYR A 373 5.33 32.87 1.74
CA TYR A 373 4.02 32.87 2.41
C TYR A 373 3.16 34.09 2.09
N LEU A 374 3.66 35.03 1.28
CA LEU A 374 2.86 36.15 0.77
C LEU A 374 1.82 35.64 -0.24
N ASP A 375 0.73 36.39 -0.38
CA ASP A 375 -0.45 35.94 -1.12
C ASP A 375 -0.14 35.84 -2.62
N ASP A 376 0.61 36.81 -3.14
CA ASP A 376 0.98 36.89 -4.54
C ASP A 376 2.25 37.74 -4.80
N LEU A 377 2.69 37.76 -6.06
CA LEU A 377 3.84 38.56 -6.49
C LEU A 377 3.59 40.07 -6.45
N ALA A 378 2.33 40.54 -6.42
CA ALA A 378 2.03 41.97 -6.30
C ALA A 378 2.26 42.46 -4.87
N GLU A 379 1.88 41.66 -3.87
CA GLU A 379 2.26 41.89 -2.47
C GLU A 379 3.78 41.85 -2.29
N LEU A 380 4.47 40.85 -2.87
CA LEU A 380 5.93 40.79 -2.82
C LEU A 380 6.60 42.05 -3.41
N ARG A 381 6.11 42.56 -4.56
CA ARG A 381 6.63 43.82 -5.14
C ARG A 381 6.46 45.01 -4.22
N ARG A 382 5.31 45.12 -3.53
CA ARG A 382 5.06 46.20 -2.55
C ARG A 382 6.04 46.11 -1.39
N ILE A 383 6.29 44.90 -0.90
CA ILE A 383 7.19 44.64 0.23
C ILE A 383 8.65 44.86 -0.16
N ALA A 384 9.06 44.43 -1.35
CA ALA A 384 10.41 44.68 -1.88
C ALA A 384 10.73 46.18 -1.93
N LYS A 385 9.75 47.01 -2.34
CA LYS A 385 9.88 48.48 -2.30
C LYS A 385 10.09 49.00 -0.87
N LYS A 386 9.35 48.48 0.11
CA LYS A 386 9.54 48.83 1.54
C LYS A 386 10.93 48.48 2.03
N PHE A 387 11.48 47.33 1.62
CA PHE A 387 12.86 46.95 1.96
C PHE A 387 13.88 47.92 1.36
N ALA A 388 13.71 48.26 0.08
CA ALA A 388 14.57 49.24 -0.58
C ALA A 388 14.53 50.59 0.14
N GLU A 389 13.35 51.09 0.52
CA GLU A 389 13.16 52.37 1.24
C GLU A 389 13.75 52.36 2.66
N ALA A 390 13.75 51.22 3.35
CA ALA A 390 14.26 51.09 4.72
C ALA A 390 15.80 51.03 4.80
N LEU A 391 16.47 50.57 3.74
CA LEU A 391 17.94 50.50 3.70
C LEU A 391 18.60 51.88 3.64
N ALA A 392 19.77 52.05 4.25
CA ALA A 392 20.64 53.19 3.96
C ALA A 392 21.23 53.07 2.53
N PRO A 393 21.62 54.16 1.86
CA PRO A 393 22.42 54.08 0.62
C PRO A 393 23.67 53.23 0.85
N GLY A 394 23.90 52.21 0.01
CA GLY A 394 24.97 51.22 0.19
C GLY A 394 24.63 50.05 1.13
N GLY A 395 23.51 50.10 1.85
CA GLY A 395 23.04 49.04 2.74
C GLY A 395 22.67 47.76 2.00
N SER A 396 22.70 46.63 2.71
CA SER A 396 22.47 45.30 2.14
C SER A 396 21.13 44.69 2.57
N PHE A 397 20.41 44.05 1.65
CA PHE A 397 19.29 43.16 1.96
C PHE A 397 19.72 41.71 1.69
N ILE A 398 19.57 40.83 2.68
CA ILE A 398 19.87 39.40 2.53
C ILE A 398 18.58 38.58 2.71
N SER A 399 18.36 37.65 1.79
CA SER A 399 17.26 36.69 1.88
C SER A 399 17.72 35.29 1.49
N ALA A 400 17.24 34.28 2.22
CA ALA A 400 17.42 32.88 1.91
C ALA A 400 16.06 32.23 1.64
N HIS A 401 15.90 31.61 0.48
CA HIS A 401 14.64 30.96 0.09
C HIS A 401 14.88 29.67 -0.69
N ALA A 402 13.93 28.74 -0.56
CA ALA A 402 13.94 27.45 -1.22
C ALA A 402 13.51 27.52 -2.70
N PHE A 403 14.16 26.72 -3.54
CA PHE A 403 13.70 26.44 -4.91
C PHE A 403 12.44 25.58 -4.87
N VAL A 404 11.42 25.97 -5.64
CA VAL A 404 10.15 25.24 -5.75
C VAL A 404 9.87 24.88 -7.20
N LEU A 405 9.18 23.77 -7.41
CA LEU A 405 8.87 23.31 -8.77
C LEU A 405 7.92 24.24 -9.53
N ARG A 406 7.16 25.08 -8.82
CA ARG A 406 6.31 26.11 -9.45
C ARG A 406 7.14 27.14 -10.22
N ASP A 407 8.34 27.46 -9.74
CA ASP A 407 9.23 28.42 -10.40
C ASP A 407 9.92 27.76 -11.61
N ASN A 408 10.43 26.55 -11.42
CA ASN A 408 11.08 25.79 -12.46
C ASN A 408 10.87 24.29 -12.27
N VAL A 409 10.04 23.69 -13.11
CA VAL A 409 9.67 22.28 -13.02
C VAL A 409 10.81 21.33 -13.41
N GLU A 410 11.79 21.80 -14.18
CA GLU A 410 12.87 20.98 -14.72
C GLU A 410 14.05 20.80 -13.76
N LYS A 411 14.06 21.53 -12.64
CA LYS A 411 15.14 21.50 -11.64
C LYS A 411 14.66 20.89 -10.34
N THR A 412 15.62 20.40 -9.54
CA THR A 412 15.35 20.02 -8.15
C THR A 412 14.64 21.16 -7.44
N GLY A 413 13.57 20.83 -6.72
CA GLY A 413 12.83 21.81 -5.95
C GLY A 413 11.77 21.16 -5.07
N PHE A 414 11.25 21.95 -4.16
CA PHE A 414 10.13 21.56 -3.31
C PHE A 414 8.81 21.56 -4.10
N ASP A 415 7.98 20.53 -3.89
CA ASP A 415 6.64 20.39 -4.45
C ASP A 415 5.62 21.17 -3.60
N TRP A 416 5.82 22.49 -3.53
CA TRP A 416 4.95 23.43 -2.81
C TRP A 416 4.06 24.20 -3.78
N ASN A 417 2.91 24.65 -3.28
CA ASN A 417 1.95 25.41 -4.09
C ASN A 417 2.18 26.94 -4.05
N THR A 418 3.36 27.39 -3.67
CA THR A 418 3.77 28.80 -3.58
C THR A 418 4.77 29.15 -4.69
N PHE A 419 5.01 30.43 -4.94
CA PHE A 419 6.22 30.84 -5.67
C PHE A 419 7.44 30.67 -4.76
N GLY A 420 8.63 30.49 -5.33
CA GLY A 420 9.84 30.20 -4.57
C GLY A 420 10.96 31.19 -4.81
N ALA A 421 12.18 30.74 -4.55
CA ALA A 421 13.35 31.59 -4.52
C ALA A 421 13.70 32.25 -5.85
N GLN A 422 13.38 31.63 -6.98
CA GLN A 422 13.66 32.24 -8.28
C GLN A 422 12.74 33.44 -8.50
N ALA A 423 11.44 33.26 -8.31
CA ALA A 423 10.46 34.35 -8.44
C ALA A 423 10.71 35.47 -7.43
N ILE A 424 11.15 35.12 -6.20
CA ILE A 424 11.53 36.09 -5.18
C ILE A 424 12.72 36.94 -5.62
N SER A 425 13.80 36.29 -6.04
CA SER A 425 15.02 36.96 -6.48
C SER A 425 14.78 37.88 -7.68
N GLU A 426 14.03 37.41 -8.68
CA GLU A 426 13.68 38.20 -9.86
C GLU A 426 12.83 39.44 -9.49
N THR A 427 11.92 39.29 -8.52
CA THR A 427 11.09 40.41 -8.05
C THR A 427 11.93 41.45 -7.30
N LEU A 428 12.86 41.01 -6.45
CA LEU A 428 13.79 41.90 -5.74
C LEU A 428 14.75 42.60 -6.71
N ALA A 429 15.29 41.89 -7.69
CA ALA A 429 16.18 42.45 -8.72
C ALA A 429 15.48 43.47 -9.62
N ALA A 430 14.17 43.30 -9.84
CA ALA A 430 13.35 44.26 -10.59
C ALA A 430 12.93 45.50 -9.76
N THR A 431 13.26 45.55 -8.46
CA THR A 431 12.90 46.66 -7.59
C THR A 431 13.89 47.81 -7.77
N GLU A 432 13.38 49.00 -8.10
CA GLU A 432 14.19 50.19 -8.31
C GLU A 432 15.09 50.49 -7.09
N GLY A 433 16.38 50.71 -7.35
CA GLY A 433 17.38 51.03 -6.32
C GLY A 433 18.02 49.82 -5.65
N LEU A 434 17.59 48.59 -5.93
CA LEU A 434 18.26 47.36 -5.49
C LEU A 434 19.01 46.70 -6.65
N VAL A 435 20.22 46.22 -6.37
CA VAL A 435 21.00 45.40 -7.30
C VAL A 435 21.43 44.11 -6.61
N LEU A 436 21.28 42.96 -7.27
CA LEU A 436 21.83 41.71 -6.78
C LEU A 436 23.36 41.79 -6.87
N GLU A 437 24.05 41.63 -5.74
CA GLU A 437 25.51 41.73 -5.68
C GLU A 437 26.16 40.35 -5.57
N GLN A 438 25.61 39.48 -4.73
CA GLN A 438 26.12 38.13 -4.52
C GLN A 438 24.97 37.14 -4.31
N SER A 439 25.16 35.90 -4.76
CA SER A 439 24.23 34.79 -4.52
C SER A 439 25.01 33.50 -4.22
N ILE A 440 24.66 32.82 -3.14
CA ILE A 440 25.08 31.43 -2.88
C ILE A 440 23.91 30.52 -3.24
N GLN A 441 24.10 29.61 -4.19
CA GLN A 441 23.04 28.72 -4.69
C GLN A 441 23.39 27.25 -4.46
N THR A 442 22.43 26.50 -3.94
CA THR A 442 22.51 25.05 -3.74
C THR A 442 21.50 24.31 -4.60
N GLU A 443 21.36 23.00 -4.40
CA GLU A 443 20.32 22.20 -5.03
C GLU A 443 18.91 22.55 -4.55
N LEU A 444 18.76 23.11 -3.33
CA LEU A 444 17.45 23.31 -2.70
C LEU A 444 17.11 24.76 -2.36
N TYR A 445 18.09 25.64 -2.23
CA TYR A 445 17.87 27.02 -1.86
C TYR A 445 18.92 27.95 -2.45
N ARG A 446 18.62 29.24 -2.41
CA ARG A 446 19.58 30.30 -2.69
C ARG A 446 19.55 31.34 -1.59
N ILE A 447 20.70 31.98 -1.40
CA ILE A 447 20.88 33.09 -0.47
C ILE A 447 21.40 34.25 -1.29
N ASP A 448 20.62 35.31 -1.36
CA ASP A 448 20.92 36.48 -2.16
C ASP A 448 21.26 37.67 -1.25
N ARG A 449 22.36 38.36 -1.55
CA ARG A 449 22.67 39.70 -1.04
C ARG A 449 22.41 40.73 -2.13
N PHE A 450 21.42 41.56 -1.90
CA PHE A 450 21.14 42.76 -2.67
C PHE A 450 21.78 43.98 -1.99
N ARG A 451 22.22 44.95 -2.79
CA ARG A 451 22.72 46.23 -2.30
C ARG A 451 21.81 47.36 -2.76
N ARG A 452 21.53 48.31 -1.86
CA ARG A 452 20.89 49.58 -2.23
C ARG A 452 21.91 50.48 -2.90
N LEU A 453 21.63 50.91 -4.14
CA LEU A 453 22.52 51.82 -4.86
C LEU A 453 22.55 53.21 -4.19
N SER A 454 23.76 53.75 -4.05
CA SER A 454 23.94 55.16 -3.71
C SER A 454 23.78 56.05 -4.95
N PRO A 455 23.46 57.35 -4.79
CA PRO A 455 23.41 58.27 -5.93
C PRO A 455 24.73 58.26 -6.72
N GLY A 456 24.67 57.88 -7.99
CA GLY A 456 25.84 57.80 -8.88
C GLY A 456 26.54 56.44 -8.92
N ASP A 457 26.11 55.46 -8.14
CA ASP A 457 26.60 54.08 -8.24
C ASP A 457 26.19 53.45 -9.58
N VAL A 458 27.09 52.61 -10.11
CA VAL A 458 26.80 51.75 -11.27
C VAL A 458 26.53 50.34 -10.77
N ALA A 459 25.48 49.71 -11.28
CA ALA A 459 25.19 48.30 -11.02
C ALA A 459 26.33 47.42 -11.53
N THR A 460 26.82 46.52 -10.69
CA THR A 460 27.82 45.50 -11.05
C THR A 460 27.14 44.19 -11.37
N ASP A 461 27.79 43.35 -12.19
CA ASP A 461 27.33 41.98 -12.41
C ASP A 461 27.38 41.19 -11.08
N PRO A 462 26.35 40.37 -10.79
CA PRO A 462 26.31 39.60 -9.56
C PRO A 462 27.34 38.47 -9.55
N VAL A 463 27.96 38.23 -8.40
CA VAL A 463 28.79 37.03 -8.16
C VAL A 463 27.88 35.88 -7.73
N ILE A 464 27.88 34.77 -8.48
CA ILE A 464 27.04 33.60 -8.19
C ILE A 464 27.93 32.41 -7.86
N ASP A 465 27.87 31.96 -6.61
CA ASP A 465 28.60 30.80 -6.10
C ASP A 465 27.67 29.59 -6.03
N HIS A 466 27.96 28.55 -6.82
CA HIS A 466 27.25 27.27 -6.75
C HIS A 466 27.96 26.32 -5.80
N VAL A 467 27.29 25.91 -4.73
CA VAL A 467 27.85 25.06 -3.68
C VAL A 467 26.88 23.94 -3.30
N PRO A 468 27.36 22.72 -3.01
CA PRO A 468 26.49 21.63 -2.56
C PRO A 468 26.06 21.83 -1.10
N ILE A 469 24.91 21.25 -0.74
CA ILE A 469 24.51 21.07 0.66
C ILE A 469 25.34 19.94 1.27
N ARG A 470 25.93 20.19 2.45
CA ARG A 470 26.79 19.21 3.16
C ARG A 470 26.02 18.46 4.24
N ALA A 471 25.02 19.09 4.83
CA ALA A 471 24.19 18.52 5.86
C ALA A 471 23.33 17.38 5.31
N PRO A 472 23.13 16.30 6.09
CA PRO A 472 22.20 15.25 5.70
C PRO A 472 20.77 15.82 5.63
N ILE A 473 20.05 15.49 4.56
CA ILE A 473 18.66 15.88 4.40
C ILE A 473 17.77 14.89 5.17
N GLU A 474 17.08 15.41 6.19
CA GLU A 474 16.16 14.63 7.00
C GLU A 474 14.93 14.21 6.19
N ILE A 475 14.37 13.04 6.49
CA ILE A 475 13.20 12.48 5.77
C ILE A 475 12.02 13.46 5.76
N GLY A 476 11.84 14.25 6.83
CA GLY A 476 10.79 15.26 6.94
C GLY A 476 10.91 16.38 5.89
N VAL A 477 12.14 16.72 5.48
CA VAL A 477 12.43 17.66 4.40
C VAL A 477 12.39 16.92 3.05
N ALA A 478 13.07 15.77 2.96
CA ALA A 478 13.23 14.99 1.73
C ALA A 478 11.92 14.67 1.01
N ARG A 479 10.88 14.27 1.78
CA ARG A 479 9.53 13.98 1.25
C ARG A 479 8.92 15.11 0.40
N ASN A 480 9.30 16.35 0.67
CA ASN A 480 8.77 17.51 -0.04
C ASN A 480 9.58 17.85 -1.29
N ILE A 481 10.70 17.18 -1.53
CA ILE A 481 11.63 17.43 -2.64
C ILE A 481 11.31 16.50 -3.82
N VAL A 482 11.44 17.02 -5.04
CA VAL A 482 11.53 16.21 -6.25
C VAL A 482 12.92 16.43 -6.86
N TRP A 483 13.78 15.42 -6.68
CA TRP A 483 15.17 15.46 -7.17
C TRP A 483 15.22 15.37 -8.68
N GLY A 484 15.96 16.27 -9.33
CA GLY A 484 16.09 16.33 -10.79
C GLY A 484 14.88 16.92 -11.53
N GLY A 485 13.91 17.48 -10.80
CA GLY A 485 12.71 18.09 -11.35
C GLY A 485 11.56 17.11 -11.60
N ALA A 486 10.39 17.67 -11.90
CA ALA A 486 9.18 16.92 -12.20
C ALA A 486 8.91 16.89 -13.72
N ARG A 487 8.34 15.78 -14.18
CA ARG A 487 7.69 15.67 -15.50
C ARG A 487 6.22 16.06 -15.43
N ALA A 488 5.59 15.81 -14.28
CA ALA A 488 4.21 16.21 -14.01
C ALA A 488 4.02 16.50 -12.52
N LEU A 489 3.44 17.64 -12.18
CA LEU A 489 3.16 18.00 -10.78
C LEU A 489 1.93 17.25 -10.28
N ARG A 490 2.00 16.70 -9.06
CA ARG A 490 0.89 15.97 -8.42
C ARG A 490 -0.41 16.79 -8.42
N ARG A 491 -0.31 18.10 -8.15
CA ARG A 491 -1.47 19.01 -8.14
C ARG A 491 -2.15 19.14 -9.50
N ASP A 492 -1.36 19.13 -10.58
CA ASP A 492 -1.86 19.35 -11.93
C ASP A 492 -2.47 18.07 -12.48
N VAL A 493 -1.83 16.92 -12.24
CA VAL A 493 -2.42 15.62 -12.61
C VAL A 493 -3.70 15.35 -11.81
N ALA A 494 -3.74 15.66 -10.50
CA ALA A 494 -4.94 15.48 -9.70
C ALA A 494 -6.12 16.34 -10.16
N ARG A 495 -5.85 17.54 -10.70
CA ARG A 495 -6.90 18.44 -11.22
C ARG A 495 -7.41 18.01 -12.59
N ASN A 496 -6.52 17.49 -13.44
CA ASN A 496 -6.77 17.35 -14.87
C ASN A 496 -6.93 15.90 -15.33
N GLU A 497 -6.56 14.90 -14.53
CA GLU A 497 -6.59 13.50 -14.91
C GLU A 497 -7.59 12.69 -14.07
N GLN A 498 -8.33 11.82 -14.75
CA GLN A 498 -9.21 10.82 -14.16
C GLN A 498 -8.89 9.47 -14.83
N ARG A 499 -8.66 8.43 -14.03
CA ARG A 499 -8.22 7.11 -14.52
C ARG A 499 -9.27 6.05 -14.23
N ARG A 500 -9.28 5.02 -15.08
CA ARG A 500 -10.09 3.80 -14.87
C ARG A 500 -9.27 2.61 -14.39
N HIS A 501 -7.95 2.69 -14.55
CA HIS A 501 -6.99 1.68 -14.16
C HIS A 501 -5.93 2.29 -13.25
N ILE A 502 -5.39 1.47 -12.34
CA ILE A 502 -4.25 1.85 -11.51
C ILE A 502 -3.21 0.73 -11.46
N PRO A 503 -1.93 1.08 -11.35
CA PRO A 503 -0.89 0.09 -11.06
C PRO A 503 -0.99 -0.34 -9.59
N VAL A 504 -1.06 -1.66 -9.38
CA VAL A 504 -0.85 -2.29 -8.08
C VAL A 504 0.46 -3.06 -8.16
N LEU A 505 1.52 -2.51 -7.56
CA LEU A 505 2.88 -3.01 -7.70
C LEU A 505 3.19 -4.03 -6.61
N MET A 506 3.74 -5.18 -6.98
CA MET A 506 4.11 -6.27 -6.07
C MET A 506 5.63 -6.42 -6.01
N TYR A 507 6.19 -6.05 -4.85
CA TYR A 507 7.60 -6.20 -4.48
C TYR A 507 7.77 -7.30 -3.43
N HIS A 508 9.01 -7.72 -3.19
CA HIS A 508 9.37 -8.70 -2.17
C HIS A 508 10.55 -8.17 -1.34
N GLY A 509 11.80 -8.42 -1.75
CA GLY A 509 12.99 -7.97 -1.03
C GLY A 509 13.67 -6.74 -1.65
N VAL A 510 14.22 -5.86 -0.80
CA VAL A 510 15.11 -4.76 -1.23
C VAL A 510 16.45 -4.88 -0.52
N ALA A 511 17.47 -5.42 -1.19
CA ALA A 511 18.81 -5.65 -0.64
C ALA A 511 19.84 -5.75 -1.78
N ASP A 512 21.09 -5.34 -1.51
CA ASP A 512 22.18 -5.43 -2.50
C ASP A 512 22.57 -6.88 -2.81
N GLU A 513 22.51 -7.76 -1.81
CA GLU A 513 22.97 -9.14 -1.90
C GLU A 513 21.86 -10.15 -1.60
N GLY A 514 22.04 -11.38 -2.09
CA GLY A 514 21.14 -12.50 -1.85
C GLY A 514 21.30 -13.62 -2.89
N PRO A 515 20.69 -14.79 -2.68
CA PRO A 515 20.83 -15.94 -3.58
C PRO A 515 20.45 -15.60 -5.02
N ALA A 516 21.27 -16.00 -5.99
CA ALA A 516 21.05 -15.71 -7.42
C ALA A 516 19.70 -16.26 -7.94
N ALA A 517 19.27 -17.41 -7.44
CA ALA A 517 17.98 -18.00 -7.79
C ALA A 517 16.77 -17.16 -7.34
N LEU A 518 16.95 -16.24 -6.37
CA LEU A 518 15.93 -15.32 -5.89
C LEU A 518 16.07 -13.90 -6.46
N ALA A 519 16.97 -13.67 -7.43
CA ALA A 519 17.22 -12.35 -8.01
C ALA A 519 15.96 -11.71 -8.63
N ARG A 520 15.03 -12.52 -9.17
CA ARG A 520 13.73 -12.05 -9.65
C ARG A 520 12.92 -11.30 -8.57
N PHE A 521 13.03 -11.71 -7.32
CA PHE A 521 12.25 -11.18 -6.19
C PHE A 521 13.03 -10.15 -5.35
N ARG A 522 14.20 -9.70 -5.81
CA ARG A 522 15.06 -8.80 -5.04
C ARG A 522 15.56 -7.62 -5.87
N LEU A 523 15.21 -6.40 -5.48
CA LEU A 523 15.80 -5.18 -6.02
C LEU A 523 16.96 -4.71 -5.14
N THR A 524 17.94 -4.04 -5.72
CA THR A 524 18.90 -3.26 -4.92
C THR A 524 18.21 -1.99 -4.40
N PRO A 525 18.63 -1.44 -3.24
CA PRO A 525 18.14 -0.15 -2.75
C PRO A 525 18.25 0.97 -3.80
N ALA A 526 19.32 1.00 -4.59
CA ALA A 526 19.52 2.00 -5.65
C ALA A 526 18.51 1.87 -6.80
N ALA A 527 18.19 0.63 -7.23
CA ALA A 527 17.18 0.39 -8.25
C ALA A 527 15.79 0.78 -7.74
N PHE A 528 15.46 0.41 -6.50
CA PHE A 528 14.20 0.79 -5.86
C PHE A 528 14.07 2.32 -5.70
N ALA A 529 15.14 3.00 -5.27
CA ALA A 529 15.17 4.46 -5.17
C ALA A 529 14.92 5.15 -6.53
N SER A 530 15.50 4.63 -7.60
CA SER A 530 15.27 5.15 -8.96
C SER A 530 13.80 5.00 -9.38
N GLN A 531 13.16 3.87 -9.07
CA GLN A 531 11.74 3.66 -9.35
C GLN A 531 10.83 4.62 -8.55
N MET A 532 11.09 4.79 -7.26
CA MET A 532 10.30 5.70 -6.41
C MET A 532 10.48 7.16 -6.81
N GLY A 533 11.72 7.56 -7.14
CA GLY A 533 12.03 8.88 -7.68
C GLY A 533 11.31 9.14 -9.00
N TRP A 534 11.27 8.14 -9.90
CA TRP A 534 10.52 8.25 -11.15
C TRP A 534 9.02 8.41 -10.92
N LEU A 535 8.41 7.61 -10.03
CA LEU A 535 7.00 7.76 -9.66
C LEU A 535 6.72 9.19 -9.13
N ARG A 536 7.58 9.66 -8.22
CA ARG A 536 7.46 11.00 -7.61
C ARG A 536 7.55 12.11 -8.66
N ALA A 537 8.52 12.05 -9.56
CA ALA A 537 8.71 13.03 -10.64
C ALA A 537 7.57 13.02 -11.68
N ASN A 538 6.88 11.89 -11.86
CA ASN A 538 5.78 11.74 -12.82
C ASN A 538 4.38 11.95 -12.20
N GLY A 539 4.31 12.56 -11.02
CA GLY A 539 3.05 12.96 -10.40
C GLY A 539 2.27 11.82 -9.75
N PHE A 540 2.87 10.64 -9.55
CA PHE A 540 2.21 9.54 -8.86
C PHE A 540 2.07 9.80 -7.36
N HIS A 541 0.97 9.38 -6.76
CA HIS A 541 0.75 9.40 -5.31
C HIS A 541 0.32 8.01 -4.81
N ALA A 542 0.79 7.64 -3.62
CA ALA A 542 0.49 6.33 -3.04
C ALA A 542 -0.91 6.30 -2.40
N ILE A 543 -1.66 5.22 -2.65
CA ILE A 543 -2.92 4.90 -1.97
C ILE A 543 -2.82 3.52 -1.30
N GLY A 544 -3.66 3.26 -0.30
CA GLY A 544 -3.80 1.94 0.35
C GLY A 544 -4.95 1.09 -0.23
N SER A 545 -5.01 -0.19 0.16
CA SER A 545 -6.08 -1.12 -0.24
C SER A 545 -7.49 -0.63 0.09
N GLU A 546 -7.69 0.05 1.23
CA GLU A 546 -9.00 0.60 1.63
C GLU A 546 -9.47 1.74 0.68
N GLN A 547 -8.55 2.58 0.21
CA GLN A 547 -8.88 3.65 -0.76
C GLN A 547 -9.21 3.06 -2.13
N LEU A 548 -8.51 2.00 -2.52
CA LEU A 548 -8.81 1.23 -3.74
C LEU A 548 -10.18 0.56 -3.63
N GLU A 549 -10.48 -0.11 -2.51
CA GLU A 549 -11.77 -0.72 -2.21
C GLU A 549 -12.90 0.31 -2.36
N ALA A 550 -12.76 1.47 -1.72
CA ALA A 550 -13.76 2.53 -1.76
C ALA A 550 -14.01 3.03 -3.21
N SER A 551 -12.98 3.12 -4.03
CA SER A 551 -13.11 3.57 -5.43
C SER A 551 -13.84 2.53 -6.29
N ILE A 552 -13.48 1.26 -6.14
CA ILE A 552 -14.09 0.13 -6.87
C ILE A 552 -15.55 -0.06 -6.46
N ALA A 553 -15.82 -0.11 -5.15
CA ALA A 553 -17.16 -0.32 -4.61
C ALA A 553 -18.15 0.78 -5.06
N ASN A 554 -17.68 2.04 -5.13
CA ASN A 554 -18.50 3.17 -5.53
C ASN A 554 -18.45 3.48 -7.04
N ARG A 555 -17.71 2.68 -7.83
CA ARG A 555 -17.47 2.91 -9.27
C ARG A 555 -16.97 4.33 -9.58
N GLN A 556 -16.16 4.89 -8.68
CA GLN A 556 -15.63 6.25 -8.82
C GLN A 556 -14.30 6.21 -9.58
N PRO A 557 -14.14 7.02 -10.65
CA PRO A 557 -12.84 7.18 -11.30
C PRO A 557 -11.74 7.60 -10.33
N PHE A 558 -10.54 7.14 -10.61
CA PHE A 558 -9.37 7.43 -9.79
C PHE A 558 -8.82 8.82 -10.15
N VAL A 559 -8.70 9.71 -9.16
CA VAL A 559 -8.22 11.08 -9.36
C VAL A 559 -6.71 11.10 -9.53
N GLY A 560 -6.20 11.75 -10.58
CA GLY A 560 -4.76 11.89 -10.83
C GLY A 560 -4.09 10.58 -11.23
N ARG A 561 -2.93 10.27 -10.61
CA ARG A 561 -2.13 9.07 -10.87
C ARG A 561 -1.88 8.27 -9.58
N PRO A 562 -2.89 7.58 -9.03
CA PRO A 562 -2.67 6.75 -7.84
C PRO A 562 -1.87 5.50 -8.18
N VAL A 563 -1.10 5.02 -7.20
CA VAL A 563 -0.39 3.74 -7.24
C VAL A 563 -0.54 3.05 -5.89
N LEU A 564 -0.82 1.75 -5.89
CA LEU A 564 -0.76 0.93 -4.68
C LEU A 564 0.56 0.17 -4.70
N ILE A 565 1.42 0.40 -3.71
CA ILE A 565 2.72 -0.26 -3.59
C ILE A 565 2.60 -1.34 -2.52
N THR A 566 2.83 -2.60 -2.90
CA THR A 566 2.72 -3.75 -2.01
C THR A 566 4.04 -4.49 -1.88
N PHE A 567 4.29 -5.06 -0.70
CA PHE A 567 5.41 -5.93 -0.41
C PHE A 567 4.91 -7.24 0.19
N ASP A 568 5.29 -8.36 -0.40
CA ASP A 568 4.97 -9.69 0.15
C ASP A 568 6.04 -10.13 1.18
N ASP A 569 5.73 -11.19 1.91
CA ASP A 569 6.58 -11.93 2.86
C ASP A 569 6.94 -11.24 4.20
N GLY A 570 7.01 -9.91 4.25
CA GLY A 570 7.33 -9.19 5.50
C GLY A 570 8.83 -9.21 5.87
N PHE A 571 9.72 -9.18 4.87
CA PHE A 571 11.17 -9.14 5.06
C PHE A 571 11.65 -7.93 5.88
N GLN A 572 12.67 -8.15 6.73
CA GLN A 572 13.30 -7.08 7.51
C GLN A 572 13.95 -6.01 6.61
N ASN A 573 14.41 -6.39 5.42
CA ASN A 573 15.00 -5.46 4.46
C ASN A 573 14.00 -4.41 3.91
N PHE A 574 12.69 -4.63 4.04
CA PHE A 574 11.69 -3.58 3.82
C PHE A 574 11.89 -2.43 4.81
N ALA A 575 12.04 -2.74 6.10
CA ALA A 575 12.22 -1.74 7.15
C ALA A 575 13.56 -1.00 7.00
N ASP A 576 14.62 -1.73 6.66
CA ASP A 576 15.98 -1.21 6.64
C ASP A 576 16.29 -0.38 5.39
N HIS A 577 15.69 -0.73 4.25
CA HIS A 577 16.02 -0.13 2.96
C HIS A 577 14.82 0.48 2.24
N ALA A 578 13.72 -0.25 2.07
CA ALA A 578 12.59 0.22 1.26
C ALA A 578 11.81 1.36 1.94
N TRP A 579 11.56 1.26 3.24
CA TRP A 579 10.73 2.20 3.98
C TRP A 579 11.31 3.62 4.04
N PRO A 580 12.61 3.83 4.36
CA PRO A 580 13.23 5.15 4.28
C PRO A 580 13.13 5.78 2.88
N ILE A 581 13.31 4.98 1.82
CA ILE A 581 13.23 5.43 0.42
C ILE A 581 11.80 5.87 0.06
N LEU A 582 10.79 5.08 0.43
CA LEU A 582 9.37 5.42 0.22
C LEU A 582 9.03 6.75 0.91
N ARG A 583 9.42 6.88 2.18
CA ARG A 583 9.16 8.09 2.97
C ARG A 583 9.85 9.32 2.41
N ALA A 584 11.10 9.19 1.95
CA ALA A 584 11.83 10.27 1.29
C ALA A 584 11.18 10.73 -0.03
N ASN A 585 10.32 9.91 -0.65
CA ASN A 585 9.58 10.25 -1.87
C ASN A 585 8.10 10.61 -1.61
N ASP A 586 7.69 10.78 -0.34
CA ASP A 586 6.28 10.99 0.06
C ASP A 586 5.36 9.91 -0.55
N LEU A 587 5.80 8.66 -0.43
CA LEU A 587 5.06 7.45 -0.79
C LEU A 587 4.88 6.59 0.47
N ASN A 588 3.88 5.70 0.42
CA ASN A 588 3.61 4.68 1.43
C ASN A 588 3.51 3.31 0.75
N ALA A 589 3.40 2.26 1.54
CA ALA A 589 3.23 0.90 1.05
C ALA A 589 2.42 0.05 2.04
N GLU A 590 1.90 -1.07 1.53
CA GLU A 590 1.22 -2.11 2.30
C GLU A 590 2.05 -3.40 2.27
N VAL A 591 2.37 -3.95 3.45
CA VAL A 591 3.22 -5.14 3.59
C VAL A 591 2.38 -6.33 4.07
N PHE A 592 2.42 -7.43 3.33
CA PHE A 592 1.73 -8.67 3.69
C PHE A 592 2.63 -9.56 4.56
N LEU A 593 2.23 -9.81 5.81
CA LEU A 593 3.04 -10.51 6.81
C LEU A 593 2.71 -12.00 6.90
N VAL A 594 3.75 -12.83 7.05
CA VAL A 594 3.62 -14.24 7.47
C VAL A 594 3.67 -14.31 8.99
N THR A 595 2.51 -14.29 9.65
CA THR A 595 2.43 -13.93 11.08
C THR A 595 3.09 -14.93 12.03
N ASP A 596 3.14 -16.22 11.69
CA ASP A 596 3.78 -17.23 12.55
C ASP A 596 5.31 -17.21 12.47
N LEU A 597 5.88 -16.49 11.49
CA LEU A 597 7.31 -16.38 11.28
C LEU A 597 7.83 -14.95 11.52
N VAL A 598 6.98 -14.05 12.04
CA VAL A 598 7.40 -12.70 12.45
C VAL A 598 8.49 -12.79 13.51
N GLY A 599 9.61 -12.11 13.27
CA GLY A 599 10.82 -12.17 14.09
C GLY A 599 11.73 -13.37 13.80
N GLU A 600 11.38 -14.22 12.84
CA GLU A 600 12.19 -15.36 12.40
C GLU A 600 12.83 -15.09 11.02
N SER A 601 12.72 -16.05 10.10
CA SER A 601 13.24 -15.98 8.73
C SER A 601 12.34 -16.73 7.75
N ALA A 602 12.50 -16.43 6.47
CA ALA A 602 11.78 -17.06 5.36
C ALA A 602 12.19 -18.52 5.13
N LYS A 603 11.74 -19.41 6.02
CA LYS A 603 12.10 -20.84 6.00
C LYS A 603 11.74 -21.56 4.69
N TRP A 604 10.80 -21.02 3.91
CA TRP A 604 10.43 -21.54 2.58
C TRP A 604 11.55 -21.40 1.53
N ASP A 605 12.58 -20.59 1.78
CA ASP A 605 13.73 -20.41 0.89
C ASP A 605 14.96 -21.25 1.28
N THR A 606 14.87 -22.06 2.35
CA THR A 606 16.03 -22.78 2.93
C THR A 606 16.76 -23.68 1.90
N ASP A 607 16.02 -24.29 0.98
CA ASP A 607 16.60 -25.17 -0.05
C ASP A 607 17.30 -24.40 -1.19
N ILE A 608 17.10 -23.08 -1.27
CA ILE A 608 17.64 -22.20 -2.31
C ILE A 608 18.88 -21.44 -1.80
N GLY A 609 18.87 -21.02 -0.53
CA GLY A 609 19.97 -20.30 0.09
C GLY A 609 19.66 -19.89 1.54
N PRO A 610 20.50 -19.06 2.16
CA PRO A 610 20.25 -18.56 3.51
C PRO A 610 18.90 -17.84 3.61
N PRO A 611 17.99 -18.27 4.51
CA PRO A 611 16.68 -17.64 4.69
C PRO A 611 16.79 -16.15 5.02
N THR A 612 16.02 -15.32 4.31
CA THR A 612 15.99 -13.88 4.56
C THR A 612 15.30 -13.59 5.90
N PRO A 613 15.85 -12.72 6.76
CA PRO A 613 15.22 -12.34 8.02
C PRO A 613 13.85 -11.67 7.81
N LEU A 614 12.88 -11.98 8.68
CA LEU A 614 11.56 -11.36 8.69
C LEU A 614 11.47 -10.30 9.79
N MET A 615 10.63 -9.28 9.59
CA MET A 615 10.41 -8.25 10.60
C MET A 615 9.89 -8.85 11.89
N GLY A 616 10.40 -8.39 13.03
CA GLY A 616 9.81 -8.65 14.35
C GLY A 616 8.63 -7.72 14.66
N ALA A 617 7.79 -8.11 15.63
CA ALA A 617 6.61 -7.35 16.04
C ALA A 617 6.90 -5.89 16.45
N GLY A 618 8.07 -5.64 17.08
CA GLY A 618 8.52 -4.28 17.40
C GLY A 618 8.73 -3.40 16.16
N THR A 619 9.32 -3.97 15.10
CA THR A 619 9.49 -3.27 13.81
C THR A 619 8.12 -3.00 13.17
N VAL A 620 7.21 -3.99 13.14
CA VAL A 620 5.85 -3.82 12.61
C VAL A 620 5.11 -2.68 13.32
N ARG A 621 5.13 -2.64 14.66
CA ARG A 621 4.54 -1.55 15.47
C ARG A 621 5.08 -0.18 15.09
N ARG A 622 6.42 -0.04 15.04
CA ARG A 622 7.10 1.21 14.71
C ARG A 622 6.67 1.70 13.32
N LEU A 623 6.76 0.83 12.31
CA LEU A 623 6.43 1.20 10.94
C LEU A 623 4.94 1.53 10.76
N ALA A 624 4.05 0.84 11.47
CA ALA A 624 2.61 1.16 11.45
C ALA A 624 2.33 2.56 12.04
N ALA A 625 3.02 2.94 13.12
CA ALA A 625 2.95 4.28 13.69
C ALA A 625 3.50 5.36 12.75
N GLU A 626 4.55 5.01 11.99
CA GLU A 626 5.16 5.86 10.97
C GLU A 626 4.32 5.99 9.68
N GLY A 627 3.34 5.11 9.46
CA GLY A 627 2.37 5.20 8.36
C GLY A 627 2.45 4.08 7.31
N ALA A 628 3.20 3.00 7.55
CA ALA A 628 3.12 1.79 6.73
C ALA A 628 1.80 1.05 7.03
N PHE A 629 1.24 0.40 6.01
CA PHE A 629 0.08 -0.47 6.16
C PHE A 629 0.52 -1.93 6.19
N PHE A 630 -0.25 -2.78 6.87
CA PHE A 630 0.05 -4.20 6.99
C PHE A 630 -1.19 -5.04 6.71
N GLY A 631 -1.01 -6.07 5.89
CA GLY A 631 -2.02 -7.06 5.54
C GLY A 631 -1.51 -8.49 5.81
N SER A 632 -2.36 -9.47 5.57
CA SER A 632 -2.02 -10.89 5.79
C SER A 632 -1.36 -11.53 4.57
N HIS A 633 -0.23 -12.22 4.77
CA HIS A 633 0.29 -13.22 3.84
C HIS A 633 0.05 -14.65 4.36
N MET A 634 -1.09 -14.83 5.03
CA MET A 634 -1.45 -16.01 5.84
C MET A 634 -0.56 -16.19 7.06
N ALA A 635 -0.87 -17.18 7.91
CA ALA A 635 -0.12 -17.39 9.14
C ALA A 635 1.21 -18.11 8.87
N THR A 636 1.18 -19.16 8.04
CA THR A 636 2.34 -20.08 7.86
C THR A 636 2.96 -20.07 6.46
N HIS A 637 2.52 -19.16 5.57
CA HIS A 637 2.95 -19.09 4.15
C HIS A 637 2.59 -20.32 3.29
N ARG A 638 1.75 -21.23 3.78
CA ARG A 638 1.36 -22.42 3.02
C ARG A 638 0.46 -22.05 1.85
N ALA A 639 0.66 -22.73 0.71
CA ALA A 639 -0.25 -22.62 -0.43
C ALA A 639 -1.65 -23.15 -0.05
N ILE A 640 -2.68 -22.35 -0.31
CA ILE A 640 -4.04 -22.61 0.17
C ILE A 640 -4.66 -23.90 -0.41
N ASP A 641 -4.23 -24.30 -1.61
CA ASP A 641 -4.75 -25.45 -2.34
C ASP A 641 -4.31 -26.79 -1.71
N GLY A 642 -3.37 -26.73 -0.76
CA GLY A 642 -2.96 -27.84 0.09
C GLY A 642 -3.66 -27.90 1.46
N LEU A 643 -4.45 -26.88 1.82
CA LEU A 643 -5.14 -26.76 3.11
C LEU A 643 -6.56 -27.33 3.03
N SER A 644 -7.08 -27.84 4.15
CA SER A 644 -8.53 -28.05 4.30
C SER A 644 -9.25 -26.70 4.45
N SER A 645 -10.57 -26.67 4.30
CA SER A 645 -11.33 -25.43 4.52
C SER A 645 -11.21 -24.91 5.97
N ALA A 646 -11.13 -25.81 6.95
CA ALA A 646 -10.92 -25.45 8.35
C ALA A 646 -9.51 -24.91 8.62
N ASP A 647 -8.48 -25.51 8.02
CA ASP A 647 -7.12 -25.00 8.13
C ASP A 647 -6.98 -23.63 7.46
N LEU A 648 -7.63 -23.44 6.30
CA LEU A 648 -7.63 -22.17 5.58
C LEU A 648 -8.34 -21.06 6.40
N ALA A 649 -9.49 -21.36 7.00
CA ALA A 649 -10.17 -20.43 7.91
C ALA A 649 -9.29 -20.08 9.12
N SER A 650 -8.57 -21.08 9.67
CA SER A 650 -7.65 -20.88 10.78
C SER A 650 -6.47 -19.98 10.40
N GLU A 651 -5.86 -20.18 9.23
CA GLU A 651 -4.80 -19.33 8.69
C GLU A 651 -5.26 -17.87 8.54
N LEU A 652 -6.45 -17.67 7.96
CA LEU A 652 -7.06 -16.36 7.73
C LEU A 652 -7.33 -15.61 9.04
N LEU A 653 -8.01 -16.27 9.99
CA LEU A 653 -8.38 -15.67 11.27
C LEU A 653 -7.16 -15.37 12.14
N ARG A 654 -6.26 -16.35 12.26
CA ARG A 654 -5.05 -16.23 13.09
C ARG A 654 -4.18 -15.08 12.61
N SER A 655 -3.89 -15.03 11.31
CA SER A 655 -3.04 -13.98 10.75
C SER A 655 -3.66 -12.59 10.91
N ARG A 656 -4.98 -12.45 10.65
CA ARG A 656 -5.69 -11.19 10.85
C ARG A 656 -5.53 -10.67 12.28
N LEU A 657 -5.82 -11.51 13.27
CA LEU A 657 -5.82 -11.10 14.67
C LEU A 657 -4.42 -10.75 15.21
N PHE A 658 -3.36 -11.42 14.75
CA PHE A 658 -1.98 -11.03 15.10
C PHE A 658 -1.62 -9.65 14.54
N ILE A 659 -1.96 -9.37 13.28
CA ILE A 659 -1.68 -8.07 12.65
C ILE A 659 -2.47 -6.97 13.35
N GLU A 660 -3.73 -7.21 13.68
CA GLU A 660 -4.55 -6.25 14.44
C GLU A 660 -3.95 -5.96 15.82
N ARG A 661 -3.43 -6.99 16.50
CA ARG A 661 -2.72 -6.82 17.79
C ARG A 661 -1.48 -5.93 17.65
N TRP A 662 -0.66 -6.12 16.62
CA TRP A 662 0.56 -5.34 16.44
C TRP A 662 0.28 -3.93 15.94
N THR A 663 -0.63 -3.75 14.99
CA THR A 663 -0.86 -2.44 14.36
C THR A 663 -1.83 -1.57 15.14
N GLY A 664 -2.66 -2.16 16.01
CA GLY A 664 -3.75 -1.47 16.69
C GLY A 664 -4.87 -1.03 15.74
N ARG A 665 -4.95 -1.60 14.52
CA ARG A 665 -5.93 -1.25 13.49
C ARG A 665 -6.56 -2.51 12.90
N PRO A 666 -7.84 -2.46 12.46
CA PRO A 666 -8.45 -3.56 11.73
C PRO A 666 -7.64 -3.93 10.49
N THR A 667 -7.49 -5.23 10.21
CA THR A 667 -6.79 -5.73 9.03
C THR A 667 -7.80 -6.29 8.04
N ARG A 668 -7.86 -5.70 6.85
CA ARG A 668 -8.89 -6.01 5.84
C ARG A 668 -8.34 -6.59 4.53
N ALA A 669 -7.02 -6.62 4.37
CA ALA A 669 -6.37 -7.05 3.15
C ALA A 669 -5.52 -8.31 3.36
N PHE A 670 -5.50 -9.19 2.37
CA PHE A 670 -4.55 -10.30 2.30
C PHE A 670 -3.94 -10.45 0.90
N ALA A 671 -2.76 -11.05 0.83
CA ALA A 671 -2.17 -11.58 -0.39
C ALA A 671 -2.00 -13.09 -0.24
N ALA A 672 -2.45 -13.88 -1.22
CA ALA A 672 -2.34 -15.33 -1.15
C ALA A 672 -0.89 -15.79 -1.46
N PRO A 673 -0.27 -16.62 -0.60
CA PRO A 673 1.06 -17.17 -0.85
C PRO A 673 1.17 -17.82 -2.22
N PHE A 674 2.28 -17.53 -2.91
CA PHE A 674 2.55 -17.99 -4.29
C PHE A 674 1.49 -17.57 -5.32
N SER A 675 0.66 -16.56 -5.01
CA SER A 675 -0.49 -16.16 -5.84
C SER A 675 -1.46 -17.30 -6.13
N VAL A 676 -1.52 -18.31 -5.25
CA VAL A 676 -2.39 -19.48 -5.40
C VAL A 676 -3.77 -19.16 -4.83
N THR A 677 -4.80 -19.26 -5.66
CA THR A 677 -6.20 -19.11 -5.28
C THR A 677 -7.03 -20.32 -5.71
N ASP A 678 -8.15 -20.55 -5.04
CA ASP A 678 -9.18 -21.53 -5.39
C ASP A 678 -10.57 -21.00 -5.01
N ARG A 679 -11.63 -21.79 -5.29
CA ARG A 679 -13.03 -21.40 -5.06
C ARG A 679 -13.40 -21.22 -3.58
N ARG A 680 -12.60 -21.73 -2.64
CA ARG A 680 -12.88 -21.68 -1.21
C ARG A 680 -12.41 -20.37 -0.60
N LEU A 681 -11.26 -19.87 -1.06
CA LEU A 681 -10.59 -18.68 -0.49
C LEU A 681 -11.49 -17.46 -0.42
N GLY A 682 -12.11 -17.06 -1.54
CA GLY A 682 -12.79 -15.77 -1.63
C GLY A 682 -13.91 -15.62 -0.60
N ARG A 683 -14.73 -16.67 -0.42
CA ARG A 683 -15.82 -16.65 0.55
C ARG A 683 -15.31 -16.76 1.99
N LEU A 684 -14.45 -17.75 2.27
CA LEU A 684 -13.87 -17.91 3.62
C LEU A 684 -13.13 -16.65 4.07
N ALA A 685 -12.42 -15.97 3.17
CA ALA A 685 -11.75 -14.71 3.48
C ALA A 685 -12.74 -13.60 3.89
N ARG A 686 -13.86 -13.45 3.16
CA ARG A 686 -14.94 -12.49 3.52
C ARG A 686 -15.56 -12.83 4.87
N GLU A 687 -15.89 -14.10 5.09
CA GLU A 687 -16.44 -14.60 6.36
C GLU A 687 -15.45 -14.42 7.53
N CYS A 688 -14.13 -14.46 7.25
CA CYS A 688 -13.08 -14.18 8.23
C CYS A 688 -12.81 -12.68 8.44
N GLY A 689 -13.47 -11.78 7.72
CA GLY A 689 -13.39 -10.32 7.87
C GLY A 689 -12.51 -9.57 6.86
N TYR A 690 -11.96 -10.25 5.86
CA TYR A 690 -11.22 -9.61 4.78
C TYR A 690 -12.15 -9.00 3.72
N ARG A 691 -11.76 -7.86 3.17
CA ARG A 691 -12.48 -7.16 2.09
C ARG A 691 -11.68 -7.09 0.81
N VAL A 692 -10.35 -7.05 0.94
CA VAL A 692 -9.42 -6.96 -0.18
C VAL A 692 -8.53 -8.19 -0.20
N GLY A 693 -8.36 -8.79 -1.38
CA GLY A 693 -7.52 -9.96 -1.60
C GLY A 693 -6.68 -9.80 -2.85
N PHE A 694 -5.42 -10.22 -2.79
CA PHE A 694 -4.51 -10.27 -3.93
C PHE A 694 -4.15 -11.71 -4.23
N GLY A 695 -4.45 -12.16 -5.44
CA GLY A 695 -4.40 -13.57 -5.83
C GLY A 695 -3.63 -13.80 -7.12
N ARG A 696 -4.22 -14.57 -8.04
CA ARG A 696 -3.54 -15.04 -9.27
C ARG A 696 -3.52 -14.00 -10.38
N ARG A 697 -4.42 -13.01 -10.34
CA ARG A 697 -4.58 -12.10 -11.47
C ARG A 697 -3.35 -11.20 -11.64
N HIS A 698 -2.89 -11.10 -12.88
CA HIS A 698 -1.79 -10.23 -13.27
C HIS A 698 -2.31 -9.04 -14.06
N GLY A 699 -1.72 -7.87 -13.83
CA GLY A 699 -2.05 -6.64 -14.56
C GLY A 699 -2.53 -5.51 -13.64
N PRO A 700 -3.04 -4.41 -14.22
CA PRO A 700 -3.57 -3.29 -13.46
C PRO A 700 -4.95 -3.60 -12.88
N ALA A 701 -5.27 -2.96 -11.75
CA ALA A 701 -6.61 -2.99 -11.18
C ALA A 701 -7.50 -1.94 -11.85
N ASP A 702 -8.78 -2.26 -11.99
CA ASP A 702 -9.80 -1.37 -12.56
C ASP A 702 -11.05 -1.29 -11.66
N LEU A 703 -12.00 -0.44 -12.04
CA LEU A 703 -13.25 -0.28 -11.30
C LEU A 703 -14.16 -1.52 -11.29
N HIS A 704 -13.87 -2.56 -12.09
CA HIS A 704 -14.63 -3.81 -12.20
C HIS A 704 -13.92 -5.02 -11.61
N SER A 705 -12.75 -4.81 -11.02
CA SER A 705 -11.93 -5.87 -10.45
C SER A 705 -12.65 -6.51 -9.25
N ASP A 706 -12.49 -7.82 -9.11
CA ASP A 706 -13.00 -8.54 -7.94
C ASP A 706 -12.15 -8.16 -6.73
N LEU A 707 -12.77 -7.56 -5.72
CA LEU A 707 -12.09 -7.07 -4.52
C LEU A 707 -11.32 -8.18 -3.79
N ILE A 708 -11.74 -9.44 -3.89
CA ILE A 708 -11.08 -10.55 -3.19
C ILE A 708 -9.99 -11.25 -4.04
N ASP A 709 -9.78 -10.80 -5.28
CA ASP A 709 -8.77 -11.31 -6.22
C ASP A 709 -8.29 -10.18 -7.15
N LEU A 710 -7.86 -9.07 -6.55
CA LEU A 710 -7.34 -7.90 -7.26
C LEU A 710 -6.05 -8.24 -8.00
N PRO A 711 -5.89 -7.76 -9.25
CA PRO A 711 -4.68 -8.00 -10.03
C PRO A 711 -3.49 -7.19 -9.50
N ARG A 712 -2.30 -7.77 -9.61
CA ARG A 712 -1.04 -7.09 -9.31
C ARG A 712 -0.03 -7.22 -10.46
N ILE A 713 0.87 -6.26 -10.51
CA ILE A 713 2.01 -6.20 -11.42
C ILE A 713 3.26 -6.57 -10.62
N GLU A 714 3.85 -7.71 -10.92
CA GLU A 714 5.11 -8.13 -10.30
C GLU A 714 6.26 -7.24 -10.78
N ILE A 715 6.94 -6.59 -9.83
CA ILE A 715 8.16 -5.86 -10.12
C ILE A 715 9.35 -6.77 -9.88
N ARG A 716 10.07 -7.07 -10.96
CA ARG A 716 11.18 -8.02 -10.92
C ARG A 716 12.51 -7.30 -10.71
N GLY A 717 13.37 -7.90 -9.89
CA GLY A 717 14.72 -7.41 -9.62
C GLY A 717 15.72 -7.57 -10.77
N ASP A 718 15.40 -8.43 -11.74
CA ASP A 718 16.21 -8.70 -12.93
C ASP A 718 15.83 -7.83 -14.14
N ARG A 719 15.07 -6.74 -13.91
CA ARG A 719 14.57 -5.81 -14.93
C ARG A 719 15.12 -4.40 -14.72
N SER A 720 15.25 -3.67 -15.81
CA SER A 720 15.78 -2.30 -15.79
C SER A 720 14.74 -1.28 -15.28
N LEU A 721 15.19 -0.05 -15.06
CA LEU A 721 14.27 1.07 -14.84
C LEU A 721 13.37 1.30 -16.05
N ASP A 722 13.88 1.16 -17.27
CA ASP A 722 13.09 1.35 -18.49
C ASP A 722 11.97 0.31 -18.60
N ASP A 723 12.23 -0.95 -18.22
CA ASP A 723 11.20 -1.99 -18.15
C ASP A 723 10.11 -1.61 -17.13
N PHE A 724 10.50 -1.07 -15.97
CA PHE A 724 9.57 -0.59 -14.95
C PHE A 724 8.72 0.57 -15.48
N VAL A 725 9.34 1.57 -16.11
CA VAL A 725 8.66 2.72 -16.71
C VAL A 725 7.65 2.27 -17.75
N ALA A 726 8.06 1.43 -18.71
CA ALA A 726 7.18 0.92 -19.75
C ALA A 726 5.98 0.14 -19.15
N THR A 727 6.23 -0.64 -18.10
CA THR A 727 5.18 -1.40 -17.41
C THR A 727 4.16 -0.48 -16.74
N VAL A 728 4.61 0.57 -16.06
CA VAL A 728 3.72 1.52 -15.36
C VAL A 728 2.99 2.43 -16.36
N GLU A 729 3.67 2.91 -17.41
CA GLU A 729 3.06 3.73 -18.45
C GLU A 729 2.02 2.97 -19.27
N ALA A 730 2.19 1.66 -19.47
CA ALA A 730 1.17 0.82 -20.11
C ALA A 730 -0.16 0.78 -19.35
N VAL A 731 -0.17 1.10 -18.04
CA VAL A 731 -1.40 1.26 -17.25
C VAL A 731 -2.03 2.64 -17.42
N LEU A 732 -1.21 3.63 -17.82
CA LEU A 732 -1.66 5.01 -18.06
C LEU A 732 -2.29 5.20 -19.44
N GLY A 733 -1.94 4.38 -20.43
CA GLY A 733 -2.60 4.34 -21.74
C GLY A 733 -3.98 3.72 -21.68
#